data_AF-A0A3M1A545-F1
#
_entry.id   AF-A0A3M1A545-F1
#
_cell.length_a   1.000
_cell.length_b   1.000
_cell.length_c   1.000
_cell.angle_alpha   90.00
_cell.angle_beta   90.00
_cell.angle_gamma   90.00
#
_symmetry.space_group_name_H-M   'P 1'
#
loop_
_entity.id
_entity.type
_entity.pdbx_description
1 polymer ?
#
loop_
_entity_poly.entity_id
_entity_poly.type
_entity_poly.pdbx_seq_one_letter_code
_entity_poly.pdbx_strand_id
1 'polypeptide(L)'
;MSSIKIVLSIFLCIITTLFWEGAAQTYVPPPGTPLANGEHPRILFTNSKLQSIKNYIDTYEASNFQNFINIMDGVYNSPASGKVKNYVLLDGMDYAFLSYAVQSGLFNNYTFGHTAAEYADKAYEHAIVIDDGIRNQNWYDSHYSGNFSSNLGGYVNLTLACIYDWCYSNLTLSEKQFIADALIYKWTIRQDEIVPGQKTMLTNKVVGHAHAGAMGALAMYGDSELGSPRVDSIQVMLNAIQWVWYDRIFEMGRVMFEGTTGWAEGPRYYAISQPNVVFFAAALSSAINQNLVNNYEWLKDHARWSYFNMLPRKASHPTEPTWNTYFYDRADDTPLHEWDQKITQTSIGMVSALIKNDDPMEAGFGRWILEDSQFSLSDDYIQNDEDPRLYWLVYKFLFGYRDVVKKSPSDIGLKTSYRFGLGETILKSALEDTQATKITFWTPTFMMNHHTHYDNGAFTIFKYGNLALDGGNNKSSHALPKGNLSEQPVYHNVFALYDSGNNLLYEYNMNLNVAADYWNHPDNQIGGANHIGTVESIKFEEGVFDYVDYNYTRSFKGNGYVNHIARKLLYIRDPAAPNYNDEEYLVVFDDVNLSNTNIIKRWLLHTPTQLDLIDGSWSAQGGGFWTATSGSVLSTVADYREWHGKLFIKVLAPNAYELRMRGGDGFWFTDAEGNDLTNRGPFDDWGASWVGKYRLEIQDQTGNNPSQFLTVMQIGDMNTLNTMVPVTRIDTGDFIGTLINEDRIAFFNVAGDSSNSITYSFTSSKNVKHIITGLAQGLYYVRVNGNLIPGNFMVDESGVLYFEHNGGGDFFITKSNDAVPPSSPANLRISR
;
A
#
# COMPACT_ATOMS: atom_id res chain seq x y z
N MET A 1 -44.62 -1.12 -28.94
CA MET A 1 -43.70 -0.89 -27.79
C MET A 1 -42.77 -2.07 -27.50
N SER A 2 -43.06 -3.33 -27.89
CA SER A 2 -42.11 -4.45 -27.72
C SER A 2 -40.96 -4.45 -28.73
N SER A 3 -41.19 -3.97 -29.96
CA SER A 3 -40.18 -3.95 -31.03
C SER A 3 -39.06 -2.91 -30.81
N ILE A 4 -39.34 -1.84 -30.05
CA ILE A 4 -38.36 -0.78 -29.74
C ILE A 4 -37.38 -1.21 -28.64
N LYS A 5 -37.80 -2.09 -27.71
CA LYS A 5 -36.91 -2.64 -26.67
C LYS A 5 -35.91 -3.66 -27.21
N ILE A 6 -36.28 -4.43 -28.24
CA ILE A 6 -35.38 -5.38 -28.89
C ILE A 6 -34.32 -4.63 -29.73
N VAL A 7 -34.73 -3.57 -30.43
CA VAL A 7 -33.78 -2.74 -31.20
C VAL A 7 -32.82 -2.01 -30.27
N LEU A 8 -33.26 -1.45 -29.13
CA LEU A 8 -32.35 -0.84 -28.16
C LEU A 8 -31.40 -1.84 -27.49
N SER A 9 -31.84 -3.07 -27.20
CA SER A 9 -30.98 -4.09 -26.59
C SER A 9 -29.94 -4.62 -27.58
N ILE A 10 -30.31 -4.74 -28.87
CA ILE A 10 -29.38 -5.10 -29.95
C ILE A 10 -28.45 -3.93 -30.27
N PHE A 11 -28.92 -2.68 -30.24
CA PHE A 11 -28.06 -1.50 -30.42
C PHE A 11 -27.07 -1.33 -29.24
N LEU A 12 -27.48 -1.63 -28.01
CA LEU A 12 -26.57 -1.58 -26.84
C LEU A 12 -25.52 -2.70 -26.92
N CYS A 13 -25.91 -3.92 -27.31
CA CYS A 13 -24.96 -5.01 -27.55
C CYS A 13 -24.01 -4.72 -28.72
N ILE A 14 -24.51 -4.13 -29.81
CA ILE A 14 -23.71 -3.76 -30.98
C ILE A 14 -22.76 -2.59 -30.65
N ILE A 15 -23.18 -1.62 -29.83
CA ILE A 15 -22.30 -0.54 -29.36
C ILE A 15 -21.24 -1.06 -28.39
N THR A 16 -21.53 -2.03 -27.51
CA THR A 16 -20.49 -2.68 -26.68
C THR A 16 -19.50 -3.50 -27.49
N THR A 17 -19.92 -4.12 -28.61
CA THR A 17 -18.98 -4.81 -29.52
C THR A 17 -18.21 -3.85 -30.43
N LEU A 18 -18.79 -2.70 -30.79
CA LEU A 18 -18.15 -1.70 -31.67
C LEU A 18 -17.09 -0.84 -30.97
N PHE A 19 -17.14 -0.71 -29.63
CA PHE A 19 -16.03 -0.09 -28.88
C PHE A 19 -14.87 -1.06 -28.57
N TRP A 20 -15.00 -2.34 -28.95
CA TRP A 20 -13.91 -3.31 -28.97
C TRP A 20 -13.51 -3.68 -30.42
N GLU A 21 -13.68 -2.76 -31.35
CA GLU A 21 -12.97 -2.73 -32.65
C GLU A 21 -11.58 -2.08 -32.52
N GLY A 22 -11.05 -1.99 -31.29
CA GLY A 22 -9.61 -2.09 -31.09
C GLY A 22 -9.20 -3.50 -31.49
N ALA A 23 -9.01 -3.73 -32.79
CA ALA A 23 -8.43 -4.95 -33.34
C ALA A 23 -7.28 -5.37 -32.41
N ALA A 24 -7.47 -6.50 -31.71
CA ALA A 24 -6.55 -7.03 -30.74
C ALA A 24 -5.13 -6.88 -31.28
N GLN A 25 -4.36 -5.96 -30.71
CA GLN A 25 -3.00 -5.73 -31.16
C GLN A 25 -2.31 -7.09 -31.08
N THR A 26 -1.92 -7.63 -32.23
CA THR A 26 -1.25 -8.93 -32.26
C THR A 26 0.00 -8.78 -31.42
N TYR A 27 0.06 -9.50 -30.30
CA TYR A 27 1.27 -9.52 -29.50
C TYR A 27 2.33 -10.29 -30.28
N VAL A 28 3.42 -9.60 -30.61
CA VAL A 28 4.58 -10.19 -31.28
C VAL A 28 5.70 -10.25 -30.25
N PRO A 29 6.14 -11.44 -29.83
CA PRO A 29 7.26 -11.56 -28.92
C PRO A 29 8.49 -10.80 -29.43
N PRO A 30 9.27 -10.14 -28.55
CA PRO A 30 10.45 -9.41 -29.00
C PRO A 30 11.42 -10.35 -29.73
N PRO A 31 12.00 -9.95 -30.88
CA PRO A 31 12.91 -10.81 -31.64
C PRO A 31 14.10 -11.28 -30.80
N GLY A 32 14.55 -12.53 -31.02
CA GLY A 32 15.70 -13.11 -30.33
C GLY A 32 15.45 -13.52 -28.88
N THR A 33 14.19 -13.52 -28.43
CA THR A 33 13.79 -14.01 -27.11
C THR A 33 13.45 -15.51 -27.15
N PRO A 34 13.53 -16.21 -26.00
CA PRO A 34 13.11 -17.62 -25.92
C PRO A 34 11.69 -17.86 -26.46
N LEU A 35 10.76 -16.94 -26.18
CA LEU A 35 9.40 -17.00 -26.70
C LEU A 35 9.36 -16.89 -28.23
N ALA A 36 10.05 -15.90 -28.81
CA ALA A 36 10.10 -15.71 -30.26
C ALA A 36 10.78 -16.88 -30.99
N ASN A 37 11.74 -17.53 -30.34
CA ASN A 37 12.53 -18.61 -30.92
C ASN A 37 11.88 -20.00 -30.76
N GLY A 38 10.77 -20.13 -30.04
CA GLY A 38 10.19 -21.44 -29.73
C GLY A 38 11.03 -22.27 -28.76
N GLU A 39 11.87 -21.62 -27.94
CA GLU A 39 12.76 -22.31 -27.00
C GLU A 39 12.02 -22.81 -25.77
N HIS A 40 12.43 -23.97 -25.27
CA HIS A 40 11.94 -24.59 -24.04
C HIS A 40 13.11 -25.04 -23.15
N PRO A 41 13.03 -24.86 -21.82
CA PRO A 41 11.99 -24.17 -21.08
C PRO A 41 12.16 -22.66 -21.20
N ARG A 42 11.06 -21.94 -20.95
CA ARG A 42 10.98 -20.48 -20.94
C ARG A 42 10.03 -19.93 -19.87
N ILE A 43 9.28 -20.79 -19.17
CA ILE A 43 8.44 -20.41 -18.04
C ILE A 43 9.27 -20.46 -16.76
N LEU A 44 9.37 -19.31 -16.07
CA LEU A 44 10.13 -19.04 -14.84
C LEU A 44 11.67 -19.09 -14.97
N PHE A 45 12.20 -19.88 -15.89
CA PHE A 45 13.62 -19.92 -16.22
C PHE A 45 13.85 -20.34 -17.67
N THR A 46 15.08 -20.18 -18.14
CA THR A 46 15.53 -20.63 -19.47
C THR A 46 16.63 -21.67 -19.34
N ASN A 47 16.91 -22.42 -20.40
CA ASN A 47 18.06 -23.33 -20.44
C ASN A 47 19.38 -22.62 -20.08
N SER A 48 19.57 -21.37 -20.53
CA SER A 48 20.77 -20.58 -20.22
C SER A 48 20.89 -20.18 -18.75
N LYS A 49 19.78 -20.16 -17.98
CA LYS A 49 19.77 -19.87 -16.55
C LYS A 49 19.89 -21.12 -15.67
N LEU A 50 19.68 -22.32 -16.21
CA LEU A 50 19.67 -23.56 -15.43
C LEU A 50 21.00 -23.80 -14.68
N GLN A 51 22.14 -23.48 -15.27
CA GLN A 51 23.43 -23.60 -14.59
C GLN A 51 23.54 -22.71 -13.35
N SER A 52 22.99 -21.49 -13.41
CA SER A 52 22.99 -20.58 -12.25
C SER A 52 22.09 -21.08 -11.12
N ILE A 53 20.94 -21.67 -11.47
CA ILE A 53 20.03 -22.32 -10.52
C ILE A 53 20.72 -23.51 -9.85
N LYS A 54 21.38 -24.38 -10.63
CA LYS A 54 22.17 -25.50 -10.11
C LYS A 54 23.26 -25.04 -9.14
N ASN A 55 24.05 -24.03 -9.53
CA ASN A 55 25.13 -23.51 -8.69
C ASN A 55 24.61 -22.96 -7.36
N TYR A 56 23.46 -22.27 -7.40
CA TYR A 56 22.78 -21.81 -6.19
C TYR A 56 22.38 -23.00 -5.31
N ILE A 57 21.69 -24.01 -5.88
CA ILE A 57 21.24 -25.18 -5.16
C ILE A 57 22.43 -25.92 -4.52
N ASP A 58 23.49 -26.19 -5.28
CA ASP A 58 24.68 -26.88 -4.76
C ASP A 58 25.31 -26.16 -3.57
N THR A 59 25.29 -24.82 -3.60
CA THR A 59 25.96 -24.00 -2.59
C THR A 59 25.12 -23.85 -1.33
N TYR A 60 23.82 -23.62 -1.47
CA TYR A 60 22.96 -23.19 -0.36
C TYR A 60 21.89 -24.22 0.03
N GLU A 61 21.53 -25.13 -0.88
CA GLU A 61 20.34 -25.98 -0.74
C GLU A 61 20.56 -27.46 -1.07
N ALA A 62 21.80 -27.93 -1.20
CA ALA A 62 22.10 -29.27 -1.71
C ALA A 62 21.37 -30.38 -0.91
N SER A 63 21.44 -30.32 0.43
CA SER A 63 20.76 -31.30 1.30
C SER A 63 19.24 -31.21 1.18
N ASN A 64 18.70 -29.99 1.07
CA ASN A 64 17.27 -29.76 0.93
C ASN A 64 16.75 -30.23 -0.43
N PHE A 65 17.53 -30.03 -1.49
CA PHE A 65 17.18 -30.49 -2.82
C PHE A 65 17.21 -32.02 -2.93
N GLN A 66 18.20 -32.69 -2.34
CA GLN A 66 18.20 -34.16 -2.27
C GLN A 66 17.02 -34.68 -1.44
N ASN A 67 16.67 -34.02 -0.33
CA ASN A 67 15.49 -34.39 0.46
C ASN A 67 14.19 -34.22 -0.34
N PHE A 68 14.06 -33.12 -1.09
CA PHE A 68 12.94 -32.90 -2.00
C PHE A 68 12.82 -34.02 -3.03
N ILE A 69 13.92 -34.42 -3.69
CA ILE A 69 13.94 -35.56 -4.62
C ILE A 69 13.47 -36.85 -3.93
N ASN A 70 14.04 -37.16 -2.76
CA ASN A 70 13.68 -38.37 -2.00
C ASN A 70 12.19 -38.42 -1.64
N ILE A 71 11.59 -37.28 -1.29
CA ILE A 71 10.16 -37.17 -0.99
C ILE A 71 9.34 -37.41 -2.25
N MET A 72 9.69 -36.76 -3.36
CA MET A 72 8.99 -36.93 -4.64
C MET A 72 9.06 -38.39 -5.12
N ASP A 73 10.23 -39.04 -5.02
CA ASP A 73 10.41 -40.46 -5.35
C ASP A 73 9.62 -41.37 -4.40
N GLY A 74 9.60 -41.05 -3.10
CA GLY A 74 8.84 -41.80 -2.10
C GLY A 74 7.34 -41.81 -2.36
N VAL A 75 6.79 -40.75 -2.99
CA VAL A 75 5.38 -40.65 -3.35
C VAL A 75 5.09 -40.92 -4.84
N TYR A 76 6.09 -41.29 -5.64
CA TYR A 76 5.96 -41.50 -7.09
C TYR A 76 4.87 -42.52 -7.44
N ASN A 77 4.79 -43.63 -6.70
CA ASN A 77 3.79 -44.68 -6.94
C ASN A 77 2.38 -44.32 -6.45
N SER A 78 2.19 -43.18 -5.77
CA SER A 78 0.86 -42.73 -5.35
C SER A 78 0.10 -42.16 -6.55
N PRO A 79 -1.13 -42.61 -6.84
CA PRO A 79 -1.92 -42.08 -7.95
C PRO A 79 -2.27 -40.62 -7.72
N ALA A 80 -2.19 -39.80 -8.78
CA ALA A 80 -2.53 -38.38 -8.72
C ALA A 80 -3.99 -38.16 -8.32
N SER A 81 -4.91 -39.04 -8.76
CA SER A 81 -6.35 -38.96 -8.46
C SER A 81 -6.70 -39.17 -6.98
N GLY A 82 -5.78 -39.73 -6.18
CA GLY A 82 -5.95 -39.91 -4.75
C GLY A 82 -5.47 -38.75 -3.89
N LYS A 83 -4.89 -37.71 -4.51
CA LYS A 83 -4.30 -36.57 -3.80
C LYS A 83 -5.32 -35.44 -3.63
N VAL A 84 -5.18 -34.67 -2.56
CA VAL A 84 -5.92 -33.41 -2.44
C VAL A 84 -5.39 -32.39 -3.45
N LYS A 85 -6.28 -31.50 -3.91
CA LYS A 85 -6.05 -30.54 -5.01
C LYS A 85 -4.68 -29.86 -5.00
N ASN A 86 -4.23 -29.31 -3.86
CA ASN A 86 -2.96 -28.57 -3.81
C ASN A 86 -1.76 -29.45 -4.15
N TYR A 87 -1.73 -30.71 -3.68
CA TYR A 87 -0.68 -31.66 -4.04
C TYR A 87 -0.79 -32.10 -5.50
N VAL A 88 -2.01 -32.23 -6.05
CA VAL A 88 -2.17 -32.53 -7.49
C VAL A 88 -1.49 -31.45 -8.35
N LEU A 89 -1.68 -30.18 -7.98
CA LEU A 89 -1.11 -29.05 -8.71
C LEU A 89 0.41 -29.00 -8.54
N LEU A 90 0.89 -28.97 -7.31
CA LEU A 90 2.29 -28.66 -7.03
C LEU A 90 3.21 -29.85 -7.33
N ASP A 91 2.77 -31.09 -7.06
CA ASP A 91 3.53 -32.27 -7.48
C ASP A 91 3.68 -32.35 -9.00
N GLY A 92 2.64 -31.94 -9.77
CA GLY A 92 2.69 -31.94 -11.23
C GLY A 92 3.81 -31.04 -11.77
N MET A 93 3.96 -29.85 -11.17
CA MET A 93 5.04 -28.93 -11.47
C MET A 93 6.41 -29.46 -10.98
N ASP A 94 6.44 -30.06 -9.79
CA ASP A 94 7.65 -30.65 -9.21
C ASP A 94 8.21 -31.79 -10.09
N TYR A 95 7.36 -32.73 -10.52
CA TYR A 95 7.76 -33.80 -11.45
C TYR A 95 8.22 -33.25 -12.80
N ALA A 96 7.58 -32.19 -13.31
CA ALA A 96 8.02 -31.54 -14.54
C ALA A 96 9.43 -30.94 -14.40
N PHE A 97 9.75 -30.35 -13.25
CA PHE A 97 11.09 -29.85 -12.98
C PHE A 97 12.11 -30.99 -12.88
N LEU A 98 11.79 -32.06 -12.14
CA LEU A 98 12.68 -33.22 -12.01
C LEU A 98 12.96 -33.89 -13.36
N SER A 99 11.94 -34.01 -14.22
CA SER A 99 12.09 -34.46 -15.61
C SER A 99 13.16 -33.65 -16.35
N TYR A 100 13.03 -32.32 -16.34
CA TYR A 100 13.97 -31.44 -17.02
C TYR A 100 15.36 -31.45 -16.37
N ALA A 101 15.44 -31.49 -15.04
CA ALA A 101 16.70 -31.56 -14.30
C ALA A 101 17.51 -32.81 -14.68
N VAL A 102 16.87 -33.98 -14.74
CA VAL A 102 17.49 -35.23 -15.19
C VAL A 102 17.88 -35.15 -16.67
N GLN A 103 16.98 -34.66 -17.53
CA GLN A 103 17.22 -34.55 -18.97
C GLN A 103 18.42 -33.64 -19.30
N SER A 104 18.57 -32.54 -18.57
CA SER A 104 19.65 -31.58 -18.80
C SER A 104 21.05 -32.17 -18.61
N GLY A 105 21.17 -33.26 -17.84
CA GLY A 105 22.44 -33.83 -17.41
C GLY A 105 23.25 -32.96 -16.44
N LEU A 106 22.74 -31.77 -16.08
CA LEU A 106 23.45 -30.85 -15.19
C LEU A 106 23.44 -31.34 -13.74
N PHE A 107 22.33 -31.91 -13.26
CA PHE A 107 22.13 -32.29 -11.85
C PHE A 107 22.73 -33.65 -11.47
N ASN A 108 23.80 -34.07 -12.12
CA ASN A 108 24.40 -35.41 -11.97
C ASN A 108 25.00 -35.71 -10.57
N ASN A 109 25.13 -34.71 -9.70
CA ASN A 109 25.56 -34.86 -8.31
C ASN A 109 24.42 -35.22 -7.35
N TYR A 110 23.18 -35.29 -7.83
CA TYR A 110 22.01 -35.73 -7.07
C TYR A 110 21.58 -37.14 -7.50
N THR A 111 20.97 -37.87 -6.57
CA THR A 111 20.43 -39.21 -6.83
C THR A 111 18.95 -39.12 -7.12
N PHE A 112 18.55 -39.50 -8.33
CA PHE A 112 17.15 -39.56 -8.77
C PHE A 112 16.70 -41.02 -8.84
N GLY A 113 15.48 -41.30 -8.35
CA GLY A 113 14.86 -42.62 -8.40
C GLY A 113 14.29 -43.00 -9.77
N HIS A 114 14.08 -42.01 -10.65
CA HIS A 114 13.43 -42.20 -11.96
C HIS A 114 14.15 -41.46 -13.09
N THR A 115 13.90 -41.90 -14.31
CA THR A 115 14.38 -41.26 -15.54
C THR A 115 13.60 -39.99 -15.87
N ALA A 116 14.13 -39.15 -16.77
CA ALA A 116 13.44 -37.96 -17.24
C ALA A 116 12.06 -38.27 -17.84
N ALA A 117 11.96 -39.33 -18.65
CA ALA A 117 10.70 -39.77 -19.24
C ALA A 117 9.69 -40.24 -18.17
N GLU A 118 10.14 -41.02 -17.17
CA GLU A 118 9.26 -41.48 -16.09
C GLU A 118 8.73 -40.33 -15.22
N TYR A 119 9.53 -39.30 -14.96
CA TYR A 119 9.04 -38.09 -14.30
C TYR A 119 8.08 -37.29 -15.19
N ALA A 120 8.34 -37.21 -16.51
CA ALA A 120 7.44 -36.55 -17.46
C ALA A 120 6.07 -37.24 -17.53
N ASP A 121 6.05 -38.58 -17.59
CA ASP A 121 4.83 -39.39 -17.56
C ASP A 121 4.04 -39.13 -16.27
N LYS A 122 4.75 -39.04 -15.14
CA LYS A 122 4.13 -38.72 -13.85
C LYS A 122 3.57 -37.30 -13.81
N ALA A 123 4.26 -36.32 -14.38
CA ALA A 123 3.76 -34.96 -14.52
C ALA A 123 2.50 -34.92 -15.40
N TYR A 124 2.49 -35.67 -16.51
CA TYR A 124 1.33 -35.81 -17.39
C TYR A 124 0.14 -36.48 -16.71
N GLU A 125 0.35 -37.50 -15.85
CA GLU A 125 -0.70 -38.09 -15.02
C GLU A 125 -1.40 -37.02 -14.16
N HIS A 126 -0.65 -36.07 -13.60
CA HIS A 126 -1.23 -34.96 -12.84
C HIS A 126 -1.99 -34.00 -13.76
N ALA A 127 -1.50 -33.72 -14.97
CA ALA A 127 -2.24 -32.91 -15.96
C ALA A 127 -3.62 -33.50 -16.30
N ILE A 128 -3.74 -34.83 -16.39
CA ILE A 128 -5.03 -35.52 -16.61
C ILE A 128 -5.99 -35.27 -15.44
N VAL A 129 -5.52 -35.43 -14.21
CA VAL A 129 -6.35 -35.21 -13.02
C VAL A 129 -6.73 -33.75 -12.87
N ILE A 130 -5.84 -32.83 -13.24
CA ILE A 130 -6.15 -31.39 -13.29
C ILE A 130 -7.25 -31.13 -14.31
N ASP A 131 -7.15 -31.65 -15.54
CA ASP A 131 -8.18 -31.50 -16.58
C ASP A 131 -9.54 -32.07 -16.15
N ASP A 132 -9.57 -33.25 -15.51
CA ASP A 132 -10.80 -33.81 -14.96
C ASP A 132 -11.36 -32.96 -13.81
N GLY A 133 -10.49 -32.48 -12.93
CA GLY A 133 -10.83 -31.59 -11.82
C GLY A 133 -11.52 -30.30 -12.29
N ILE A 134 -11.05 -29.76 -13.41
CA ILE A 134 -11.56 -28.52 -13.98
C ILE A 134 -12.83 -28.68 -14.82
N ARG A 135 -13.07 -29.84 -15.44
CA ARG A 135 -14.25 -30.11 -16.26
C ARG A 135 -15.40 -30.74 -15.48
N ASN A 136 -15.07 -31.62 -14.54
CA ASN A 136 -16.03 -32.58 -13.96
C ASN A 136 -16.14 -32.52 -12.44
N GLN A 137 -15.06 -32.23 -11.70
CA GLN A 137 -15.08 -32.35 -10.22
C GLN A 137 -15.43 -31.07 -9.45
N ASN A 138 -16.03 -30.07 -10.10
CA ASN A 138 -16.41 -28.80 -9.48
C ASN A 138 -15.29 -28.20 -8.58
N TRP A 139 -14.02 -28.25 -9.02
CA TRP A 139 -12.97 -27.50 -8.33
C TRP A 139 -13.42 -26.05 -8.26
N TYR A 140 -13.79 -25.56 -7.08
CA TYR A 140 -14.27 -24.19 -6.92
C TYR A 140 -13.08 -23.23 -6.96
N ASP A 141 -13.37 -22.00 -7.39
CA ASP A 141 -12.41 -20.91 -7.32
C ASP A 141 -12.32 -20.43 -5.87
N SER A 142 -11.26 -20.81 -5.17
CA SER A 142 -10.99 -20.23 -3.86
C SER A 142 -10.11 -19.00 -4.05
N HIS A 143 -10.62 -17.84 -3.64
CA HIS A 143 -9.90 -16.57 -3.71
C HIS A 143 -8.92 -16.31 -2.55
N TYR A 144 -8.65 -17.33 -1.74
CA TYR A 144 -7.95 -17.22 -0.45
C TYR A 144 -6.67 -18.06 -0.36
N SER A 145 -6.07 -18.44 -1.49
CA SER A 145 -4.77 -19.11 -1.44
C SER A 145 -3.69 -18.05 -1.26
N GLY A 146 -2.91 -18.16 -0.18
CA GLY A 146 -1.99 -17.11 0.24
C GLY A 146 -0.89 -16.77 -0.76
N ASN A 147 -0.60 -17.66 -1.71
CA ASN A 147 0.47 -17.49 -2.68
C ASN A 147 -0.06 -17.24 -4.11
N PHE A 148 -1.34 -17.56 -4.38
CA PHE A 148 -1.98 -17.33 -5.68
C PHE A 148 -3.51 -17.14 -5.52
N SER A 149 -4.04 -15.95 -5.82
CA SER A 149 -5.40 -15.50 -5.45
C SER A 149 -6.55 -16.20 -6.19
N SER A 150 -6.26 -17.11 -7.13
CA SER A 150 -7.26 -17.96 -7.76
C SER A 150 -6.67 -19.33 -8.02
N ASN A 151 -7.26 -20.35 -7.42
CA ASN A 151 -6.86 -21.73 -7.69
C ASN A 151 -7.10 -22.12 -9.16
N LEU A 152 -8.13 -21.56 -9.80
CA LEU A 152 -8.51 -21.91 -11.17
C LEU A 152 -7.87 -21.03 -12.24
N GLY A 153 -7.61 -19.76 -11.94
CA GLY A 153 -6.92 -18.83 -12.81
C GLY A 153 -5.41 -18.96 -12.71
N GLY A 154 -4.89 -19.27 -11.52
CA GLY A 154 -3.47 -19.23 -11.20
C GLY A 154 -2.74 -20.57 -11.21
N TYR A 155 -2.79 -21.31 -10.10
CA TYR A 155 -2.02 -22.55 -9.94
C TYR A 155 -2.30 -23.59 -11.02
N VAL A 156 -3.56 -23.75 -11.45
CA VAL A 156 -3.91 -24.64 -12.56
C VAL A 156 -3.18 -24.25 -13.85
N ASN A 157 -3.23 -22.97 -14.23
CA ASN A 157 -2.58 -22.51 -15.47
C ASN A 157 -1.06 -22.61 -15.37
N LEU A 158 -0.47 -22.17 -14.25
CA LEU A 158 0.97 -22.26 -14.02
C LEU A 158 1.44 -23.71 -14.08
N THR A 159 0.77 -24.61 -13.37
CA THR A 159 1.15 -26.03 -13.34
C THR A 159 1.08 -26.65 -14.73
N LEU A 160 -0.04 -26.51 -15.44
CA LEU A 160 -0.18 -27.08 -16.79
C LEU A 160 0.82 -26.47 -17.77
N ALA A 161 1.10 -25.16 -17.66
CA ALA A 161 2.11 -24.49 -18.48
C ALA A 161 3.53 -25.02 -18.18
N CYS A 162 3.91 -25.19 -16.91
CA CYS A 162 5.19 -25.80 -16.52
C CYS A 162 5.31 -27.25 -16.99
N ILE A 163 4.25 -28.06 -16.89
CA ILE A 163 4.25 -29.44 -17.41
C ILE A 163 4.48 -29.43 -18.93
N TYR A 164 3.77 -28.57 -19.68
CA TYR A 164 3.98 -28.46 -21.13
C TYR A 164 5.40 -28.01 -21.47
N ASP A 165 5.87 -26.96 -20.81
CA ASP A 165 7.12 -26.27 -21.13
C ASP A 165 8.37 -27.05 -20.72
N TRP A 166 8.37 -27.64 -19.51
CA TRP A 166 9.55 -28.30 -18.95
C TRP A 166 9.64 -29.77 -19.39
N CYS A 167 8.51 -30.42 -19.68
CA CYS A 167 8.50 -31.78 -20.26
C CYS A 167 8.45 -31.79 -21.79
N TYR A 168 8.57 -30.63 -22.45
CA TYR A 168 8.29 -30.44 -23.89
C TYR A 168 8.83 -31.54 -24.81
N SER A 169 10.09 -31.93 -24.59
CA SER A 169 10.80 -32.96 -25.38
C SER A 169 10.47 -34.40 -25.04
N ASN A 170 9.86 -34.65 -23.87
CA ASN A 170 9.41 -35.97 -23.44
C ASN A 170 7.92 -36.21 -23.71
N LEU A 171 7.15 -35.15 -24.01
CA LEU A 171 5.73 -35.27 -24.36
C LEU A 171 5.55 -35.68 -25.83
N THR A 172 4.70 -36.68 -26.04
CA THR A 172 4.17 -37.02 -27.36
C THR A 172 3.25 -35.92 -27.88
N LEU A 173 3.02 -35.88 -29.20
CA LEU A 173 2.09 -34.91 -29.79
C LEU A 173 0.67 -35.01 -29.18
N SER A 174 0.18 -36.22 -28.90
CA SER A 174 -1.13 -36.41 -28.26
C SER A 174 -1.19 -35.81 -26.86
N GLU A 175 -0.10 -35.90 -26.09
CA GLU A 175 -0.03 -35.36 -24.73
C GLU A 175 0.09 -33.83 -24.76
N LYS A 176 0.90 -33.28 -25.69
CA LYS A 176 0.96 -31.84 -25.96
C LYS A 176 -0.43 -31.30 -26.31
N GLN A 177 -1.14 -31.95 -27.23
CA GLN A 177 -2.49 -31.56 -27.62
C GLN A 177 -3.48 -31.64 -26.46
N PHE A 178 -3.39 -32.66 -25.62
CA PHE A 178 -4.23 -32.80 -24.42
C PHE A 178 -4.03 -31.63 -23.45
N ILE A 179 -2.78 -31.32 -23.09
CA ILE A 179 -2.48 -30.21 -22.16
C ILE A 179 -2.90 -28.87 -22.79
N ALA A 180 -2.68 -28.70 -24.09
CA ALA A 180 -3.12 -27.51 -24.82
C ALA A 180 -4.65 -27.34 -24.77
N ASP A 181 -5.42 -28.40 -24.96
CA ASP A 181 -6.88 -28.37 -24.88
C ASP A 181 -7.38 -28.05 -23.46
N ALA A 182 -6.66 -28.49 -22.42
CA ALA A 182 -6.95 -28.15 -21.03
C ALA A 182 -6.73 -26.65 -20.76
N LEU A 183 -5.60 -26.08 -21.22
CA LEU A 183 -5.27 -24.66 -21.11
C LEU A 183 -6.22 -23.77 -21.92
N ILE A 184 -6.54 -24.16 -23.16
CA ILE A 184 -7.49 -23.43 -24.03
C ILE A 184 -8.90 -23.48 -23.44
N TYR A 185 -9.34 -24.63 -22.91
CA TYR A 185 -10.63 -24.73 -22.23
C TYR A 185 -10.67 -23.78 -21.03
N LYS A 186 -9.59 -23.70 -20.25
CA LYS A 186 -9.50 -22.78 -19.11
C LYS A 186 -9.61 -21.32 -19.49
N TRP A 187 -8.87 -20.92 -20.52
CA TRP A 187 -9.03 -19.60 -21.13
C TRP A 187 -10.49 -19.35 -21.53
N THR A 188 -11.08 -20.27 -22.28
CA THR A 188 -12.43 -20.12 -22.85
C THR A 188 -13.50 -19.85 -21.80
N ILE A 189 -13.44 -20.51 -20.65
CA ILE A 189 -14.43 -20.34 -19.58
C ILE A 189 -14.15 -19.14 -18.65
N ARG A 190 -13.05 -18.40 -18.87
CA ARG A 190 -12.59 -17.30 -18.00
C ARG A 190 -12.29 -15.99 -18.71
N GLN A 191 -12.10 -15.99 -20.03
CA GLN A 191 -11.72 -14.80 -20.78
C GLN A 191 -12.66 -13.61 -20.54
N ASP A 192 -13.95 -13.86 -20.35
CA ASP A 192 -14.94 -12.81 -20.05
C ASP A 192 -14.64 -12.08 -18.74
N GLU A 193 -14.07 -12.77 -17.74
CA GLU A 193 -13.77 -12.19 -16.43
C GLU A 193 -12.63 -11.16 -16.42
N ILE A 194 -11.85 -11.13 -17.50
CA ILE A 194 -10.71 -10.23 -17.64
C ILE A 194 -10.98 -9.15 -18.69
N VAL A 195 -12.12 -9.18 -19.39
CA VAL A 195 -12.52 -8.17 -20.37
C VAL A 195 -12.62 -6.78 -19.71
N PRO A 196 -12.07 -5.73 -20.37
CA PRO A 196 -12.16 -4.37 -19.87
C PRO A 196 -13.61 -3.93 -19.59
N GLY A 197 -13.83 -3.26 -18.48
CA GLY A 197 -15.12 -2.70 -18.07
C GLY A 197 -16.10 -3.68 -17.41
N GLN A 198 -15.75 -4.97 -17.27
CA GLN A 198 -16.61 -5.96 -16.60
C GLN A 198 -16.31 -6.15 -15.10
N LYS A 199 -15.08 -5.90 -14.65
CA LYS A 199 -14.65 -6.00 -13.24
C LYS A 199 -13.91 -4.73 -12.81
N THR A 200 -13.83 -4.48 -11.51
CA THR A 200 -13.17 -3.33 -10.89
C THR A 200 -11.68 -3.23 -11.25
N MET A 201 -11.14 -2.01 -11.21
CA MET A 201 -9.73 -1.66 -11.45
C MET A 201 -8.78 -2.51 -10.57
N LEU A 202 -7.61 -2.93 -11.08
CA LEU A 202 -6.52 -3.70 -10.44
C LEU A 202 -6.88 -4.27 -9.04
N THR A 203 -7.58 -5.40 -9.04
CA THR A 203 -7.99 -6.11 -7.81
C THR A 203 -7.36 -7.49 -7.75
N ASN A 204 -7.39 -8.10 -6.56
CA ASN A 204 -6.97 -9.47 -6.30
C ASN A 204 -7.67 -10.47 -7.24
N LYS A 205 -8.95 -10.23 -7.55
CA LYS A 205 -9.75 -11.03 -8.48
C LYS A 205 -9.24 -10.89 -9.90
N VAL A 206 -9.10 -9.66 -10.39
CA VAL A 206 -8.66 -9.41 -11.77
C VAL A 206 -7.30 -10.04 -12.03
N VAL A 207 -6.33 -9.82 -11.15
CA VAL A 207 -4.99 -10.44 -11.31
C VAL A 207 -5.08 -11.95 -11.24
N GLY A 208 -5.86 -12.52 -10.29
CA GLY A 208 -6.04 -13.97 -10.20
C GLY A 208 -6.63 -14.58 -11.49
N HIS A 209 -7.57 -13.89 -12.14
CA HIS A 209 -8.17 -14.32 -13.41
C HIS A 209 -7.27 -14.07 -14.62
N ALA A 210 -6.44 -13.02 -14.61
CA ALA A 210 -5.53 -12.66 -15.70
C ALA A 210 -4.49 -13.74 -16.03
N HIS A 211 -4.23 -14.64 -15.10
CA HIS A 211 -3.41 -15.83 -15.33
C HIS A 211 -4.06 -16.86 -16.25
N ALA A 212 -5.40 -16.86 -16.35
CA ALA A 212 -6.11 -17.73 -17.27
C ALA A 212 -5.66 -17.44 -18.70
N GLY A 213 -5.11 -18.45 -19.36
CA GLY A 213 -4.61 -18.35 -20.73
C GLY A 213 -3.24 -17.68 -20.89
N ALA A 214 -2.85 -16.69 -20.09
CA ALA A 214 -1.58 -15.99 -20.29
C ALA A 214 -0.35 -16.90 -20.11
N MET A 215 -0.30 -17.70 -19.03
CA MET A 215 0.79 -18.67 -18.80
C MET A 215 0.81 -19.77 -19.88
N GLY A 216 -0.35 -20.28 -20.27
CA GLY A 216 -0.47 -21.29 -21.32
C GLY A 216 -0.04 -20.76 -22.69
N ALA A 217 -0.35 -19.51 -23.01
CA ALA A 217 0.09 -18.86 -24.23
C ALA A 217 1.63 -18.78 -24.30
N LEU A 218 2.28 -18.39 -23.19
CA LEU A 218 3.74 -18.36 -23.12
C LEU A 218 4.36 -19.75 -23.33
N ALA A 219 3.78 -20.80 -22.75
CA ALA A 219 4.29 -22.16 -22.91
C ALA A 219 4.13 -22.67 -24.35
N MET A 220 2.95 -22.49 -24.96
CA MET A 220 2.60 -23.16 -26.22
C MET A 220 2.94 -22.33 -27.48
N TYR A 221 3.25 -21.04 -27.35
CA TYR A 221 3.48 -20.18 -28.51
C TYR A 221 4.65 -20.67 -29.38
N GLY A 222 4.45 -20.66 -30.70
CA GLY A 222 5.44 -21.14 -31.67
C GLY A 222 5.42 -22.65 -31.91
N ASP A 223 4.63 -23.42 -31.15
CA ASP A 223 4.47 -24.85 -31.40
C ASP A 223 3.52 -25.13 -32.58
N SER A 224 4.08 -25.19 -33.78
CA SER A 224 3.33 -25.48 -35.01
C SER A 224 2.80 -26.92 -35.08
N GLU A 225 3.29 -27.86 -34.27
CA GLU A 225 2.86 -29.27 -34.31
C GLU A 225 1.42 -29.44 -33.78
N LEU A 226 0.96 -28.51 -32.94
CA LEU A 226 -0.38 -28.53 -32.35
C LEU A 226 -1.52 -28.42 -33.38
N GLY A 227 -1.25 -27.77 -34.52
CA GLY A 227 -2.20 -27.54 -35.60
C GLY A 227 -3.39 -26.63 -35.26
N SER A 228 -4.15 -26.23 -36.28
CA SER A 228 -5.43 -25.50 -36.07
C SER A 228 -6.53 -26.44 -35.54
N PRO A 229 -7.45 -25.95 -34.68
CA PRO A 229 -7.62 -24.55 -34.27
C PRO A 229 -6.79 -24.13 -33.03
N ARG A 230 -5.88 -24.98 -32.52
CA ARG A 230 -5.12 -24.69 -31.30
C ARG A 230 -4.18 -23.51 -31.47
N VAL A 231 -3.39 -23.49 -32.54
CA VAL A 231 -2.45 -22.39 -32.82
C VAL A 231 -3.18 -21.03 -32.91
N ASP A 232 -4.38 -21.01 -33.48
CA ASP A 232 -5.22 -19.82 -33.58
C ASP A 232 -5.70 -19.35 -32.19
N SER A 233 -6.11 -20.30 -31.36
CA SER A 233 -6.55 -20.03 -29.98
C SER A 233 -5.39 -19.52 -29.11
N ILE A 234 -4.19 -20.09 -29.28
CA ILE A 234 -2.97 -19.67 -28.57
C ILE A 234 -2.60 -18.24 -28.94
N GLN A 235 -2.74 -17.84 -30.20
CA GLN A 235 -2.48 -16.46 -30.60
C GLN A 235 -3.48 -15.49 -29.95
N VAL A 236 -4.75 -15.86 -29.83
CA VAL A 236 -5.75 -15.05 -29.10
C VAL A 236 -5.37 -14.91 -27.62
N MET A 237 -4.99 -16.01 -26.98
CA MET A 237 -4.51 -16.00 -25.58
C MET A 237 -3.25 -15.14 -25.42
N LEU A 238 -2.33 -15.18 -26.38
CA LEU A 238 -1.11 -14.37 -26.36
C LEU A 238 -1.41 -12.88 -26.51
N ASN A 239 -2.36 -12.50 -27.36
CA ASN A 239 -2.79 -11.11 -27.51
C ASN A 239 -3.33 -10.54 -26.18
N ALA A 240 -3.87 -11.38 -25.30
CA ALA A 240 -4.29 -10.99 -23.96
C ALA A 240 -3.16 -10.45 -23.08
N ILE A 241 -1.91 -10.84 -23.33
CA ILE A 241 -0.75 -10.30 -22.60
C ILE A 241 -0.61 -8.80 -22.81
N GLN A 242 -0.83 -8.30 -24.03
CA GLN A 242 -0.74 -6.87 -24.30
C GLN A 242 -1.77 -6.07 -23.49
N TRP A 243 -3.06 -6.38 -23.68
CA TRP A 243 -4.11 -5.53 -23.14
C TRP A 243 -4.46 -5.84 -21.66
N VAL A 244 -4.26 -7.08 -21.18
CA VAL A 244 -4.47 -7.42 -19.75
C VAL A 244 -3.24 -7.08 -18.92
N TRP A 245 -2.06 -7.53 -19.33
CA TRP A 245 -0.88 -7.48 -18.47
C TRP A 245 -0.12 -6.18 -18.64
N TYR A 246 0.25 -5.79 -19.86
CA TYR A 246 0.96 -4.51 -20.06
C TYR A 246 0.04 -3.31 -19.80
N ASP A 247 -1.07 -3.19 -20.54
CA ASP A 247 -1.88 -1.98 -20.50
C ASP A 247 -2.71 -1.89 -19.20
N ARG A 248 -3.27 -3.01 -18.73
CA ARG A 248 -4.20 -2.99 -17.59
C ARG A 248 -3.57 -3.28 -16.23
N ILE A 249 -2.54 -4.11 -16.12
CA ILE A 249 -1.95 -4.44 -14.81
C ILE A 249 -0.67 -3.64 -14.56
N PHE A 250 0.35 -3.81 -15.40
CA PHE A 250 1.66 -3.22 -15.18
C PHE A 250 1.63 -1.70 -15.31
N GLU A 251 1.03 -1.18 -16.39
CA GLU A 251 1.01 0.26 -16.65
C GLU A 251 -0.02 0.99 -15.81
N MET A 252 -1.16 0.36 -15.51
CA MET A 252 -2.10 0.92 -14.54
C MET A 252 -1.49 0.96 -13.14
N GLY A 253 -0.78 -0.09 -12.69
CA GLY A 253 -0.02 -0.05 -11.44
C GLY A 253 1.00 1.09 -11.45
N ARG A 254 1.78 1.24 -12.54
CA ARG A 254 2.76 2.33 -12.68
C ARG A 254 2.13 3.71 -12.55
N VAL A 255 0.98 3.95 -13.19
CA VAL A 255 0.31 5.26 -13.19
C VAL A 255 -0.43 5.51 -11.87
N MET A 256 -1.26 4.56 -11.44
CA MET A 256 -2.15 4.72 -10.29
C MET A 256 -1.40 4.65 -8.96
N PHE A 257 -0.27 3.95 -8.92
CA PHE A 257 0.61 3.89 -7.76
C PHE A 257 1.75 4.92 -7.83
N GLU A 258 1.64 5.90 -8.74
CA GLU A 258 2.58 7.04 -8.85
C GLU A 258 4.04 6.58 -8.98
N GLY A 259 4.26 5.46 -9.71
CA GLY A 259 5.57 4.85 -9.92
C GLY A 259 6.08 3.99 -8.77
N THR A 260 5.45 4.00 -7.59
CA THR A 260 5.93 3.30 -6.38
C THR A 260 5.01 2.15 -6.00
N THR A 261 5.39 1.35 -5.00
CA THR A 261 4.60 0.17 -4.57
C THR A 261 3.35 0.59 -3.80
N GLY A 262 2.21 -0.06 -4.05
CA GLY A 262 0.96 0.12 -3.30
C GLY A 262 -0.12 -0.91 -3.71
N TRP A 263 -1.26 -0.92 -3.02
CA TRP A 263 -2.43 -1.72 -3.40
C TRP A 263 -3.75 -1.10 -2.92
N ALA A 264 -4.71 -0.95 -3.83
CA ALA A 264 -5.95 -0.23 -3.57
C ALA A 264 -6.86 -0.93 -2.56
N GLU A 265 -6.74 -2.25 -2.43
CA GLU A 265 -7.57 -3.02 -1.52
C GLU A 265 -6.95 -3.15 -0.12
N GLY A 266 -5.82 -2.50 0.14
CA GLY A 266 -5.15 -2.48 1.43
C GLY A 266 -4.18 -3.64 1.66
N PRO A 267 -3.50 -3.66 2.83
CA PRO A 267 -2.34 -4.51 3.10
C PRO A 267 -2.53 -6.01 2.95
N ARG A 268 -3.68 -6.56 3.36
CA ARG A 268 -3.94 -8.00 3.20
C ARG A 268 -4.03 -8.39 1.73
N TYR A 269 -4.80 -7.62 0.97
CA TYR A 269 -4.96 -7.92 -0.43
C TYR A 269 -3.69 -7.61 -1.21
N TYR A 270 -2.88 -6.67 -0.76
CA TYR A 270 -1.51 -6.51 -1.27
C TYR A 270 -0.71 -7.81 -1.09
N ALA A 271 -0.62 -8.34 0.15
CA ALA A 271 0.11 -9.56 0.44
C ALA A 271 -0.35 -10.73 -0.44
N ILE A 272 -1.66 -10.87 -0.65
CA ILE A 272 -2.23 -11.95 -1.48
C ILE A 272 -2.04 -11.68 -2.98
N SER A 273 -2.13 -10.44 -3.44
CA SER A 273 -2.25 -10.11 -4.88
C SER A 273 -0.92 -9.82 -5.54
N GLN A 274 -0.03 -9.10 -4.85
CA GLN A 274 1.30 -8.75 -5.37
C GLN A 274 2.06 -10.00 -5.86
N PRO A 275 2.04 -11.14 -5.14
CA PRO A 275 2.72 -12.35 -5.60
C PRO A 275 2.17 -12.85 -6.92
N ASN A 276 0.85 -12.78 -7.14
CA ASN A 276 0.26 -13.17 -8.42
C ASN A 276 0.82 -12.34 -9.58
N VAL A 277 1.00 -11.03 -9.37
CA VAL A 277 1.57 -10.17 -10.40
C VAL A 277 3.04 -10.54 -10.63
N VAL A 278 3.81 -10.71 -9.55
CA VAL A 278 5.23 -11.05 -9.60
C VAL A 278 5.47 -12.42 -10.24
N PHE A 279 4.62 -13.41 -10.01
CA PHE A 279 4.69 -14.72 -10.66
C PHE A 279 4.56 -14.63 -12.17
N PHE A 280 3.56 -13.91 -12.67
CA PHE A 280 3.43 -13.72 -14.11
C PHE A 280 4.55 -12.87 -14.67
N ALA A 281 4.93 -11.79 -13.97
CA ALA A 281 6.06 -10.97 -14.35
C ALA A 281 7.34 -11.82 -14.47
N ALA A 282 7.61 -12.74 -13.55
CA ALA A 282 8.75 -13.65 -13.59
C ALA A 282 8.68 -14.62 -14.79
N ALA A 283 7.52 -15.24 -15.03
CA ALA A 283 7.33 -16.15 -16.16
C ALA A 283 7.46 -15.44 -17.53
N LEU A 284 6.88 -14.25 -17.65
CA LEU A 284 7.03 -13.43 -18.84
C LEU A 284 8.48 -12.95 -18.98
N SER A 285 9.14 -12.59 -17.88
CA SER A 285 10.53 -12.12 -17.86
C SER A 285 11.50 -13.14 -18.44
N SER A 286 11.37 -14.42 -18.08
CA SER A 286 12.17 -15.49 -18.66
C SER A 286 11.82 -15.72 -20.13
N ALA A 287 10.54 -15.66 -20.49
CA ALA A 287 10.08 -15.89 -21.85
C ALA A 287 10.55 -14.80 -22.84
N ILE A 288 10.63 -13.54 -22.40
CA ILE A 288 11.05 -12.40 -23.23
C ILE A 288 12.46 -11.88 -22.91
N ASN A 289 13.17 -12.53 -22.00
CA ASN A 289 14.52 -12.14 -21.54
C ASN A 289 14.61 -10.66 -21.09
N GLN A 290 13.67 -10.22 -20.26
CA GLN A 290 13.65 -8.87 -19.65
C GLN A 290 13.19 -8.99 -18.20
N ASN A 291 13.83 -8.33 -17.24
CA ASN A 291 13.38 -8.39 -15.85
C ASN A 291 12.24 -7.40 -15.59
N LEU A 292 10.99 -7.85 -15.74
CA LEU A 292 9.81 -7.00 -15.55
C LEU A 292 9.61 -6.57 -14.09
N VAL A 293 10.03 -7.38 -13.12
CA VAL A 293 9.95 -7.02 -11.69
C VAL A 293 10.85 -5.83 -11.39
N ASN A 294 12.03 -5.77 -12.01
CA ASN A 294 12.92 -4.61 -11.91
C ASN A 294 12.45 -3.42 -12.77
N ASN A 295 11.91 -3.67 -13.97
CA ASN A 295 11.49 -2.61 -14.91
C ASN A 295 10.26 -1.82 -14.42
N TYR A 296 9.40 -2.43 -13.60
CA TYR A 296 8.25 -1.76 -12.98
C TYR A 296 8.55 -1.50 -11.50
N GLU A 297 8.84 -0.25 -11.15
CA GLU A 297 9.29 0.13 -9.80
C GLU A 297 8.30 -0.26 -8.68
N TRP A 298 7.00 -0.27 -8.98
CA TRP A 298 5.96 -0.71 -8.05
C TRP A 298 5.97 -2.22 -7.74
N LEU A 299 6.75 -3.03 -8.48
CA LEU A 299 6.92 -4.47 -8.21
C LEU A 299 8.17 -4.79 -7.39
N LYS A 300 9.22 -3.93 -7.43
CA LYS A 300 10.50 -4.19 -6.74
C LYS A 300 10.50 -3.78 -5.26
N ASP A 301 9.81 -2.70 -4.89
CA ASP A 301 9.91 -2.08 -3.55
C ASP A 301 9.03 -2.80 -2.48
N HIS A 302 8.81 -4.10 -2.62
CA HIS A 302 7.96 -4.89 -1.72
C HIS A 302 8.52 -4.92 -0.28
N ALA A 303 9.84 -5.11 -0.15
CA ALA A 303 10.53 -5.07 1.12
C ALA A 303 10.32 -3.71 1.82
N ARG A 304 10.58 -2.62 1.09
CA ARG A 304 10.35 -1.25 1.57
C ARG A 304 8.91 -0.98 1.96
N TRP A 305 7.94 -1.29 1.09
CA TRP A 305 6.52 -1.08 1.40
C TRP A 305 6.11 -1.82 2.69
N SER A 306 6.50 -3.08 2.83
CA SER A 306 6.18 -3.90 4.01
C SER A 306 6.80 -3.32 5.29
N TYR A 307 8.09 -2.95 5.23
CA TYR A 307 8.81 -2.39 6.38
C TYR A 307 8.18 -1.10 6.91
N PHE A 308 7.68 -0.24 6.03
CA PHE A 308 7.02 1.00 6.44
C PHE A 308 5.59 0.79 6.93
N ASN A 309 4.84 -0.10 6.28
CA ASN A 309 3.45 -0.36 6.60
C ASN A 309 3.24 -1.09 7.93
N MET A 310 4.20 -1.91 8.35
CA MET A 310 4.11 -2.60 9.63
C MET A 310 4.27 -1.64 10.82
N LEU A 311 3.43 -1.82 11.84
CA LEU A 311 3.60 -1.16 13.12
C LEU A 311 4.92 -1.61 13.78
N PRO A 312 5.64 -0.71 14.46
CA PRO A 312 6.95 -1.01 15.02
C PRO A 312 6.89 -1.94 16.26
N ARG A 313 5.71 -2.43 16.65
CA ARG A 313 5.53 -3.29 17.83
C ARG A 313 4.69 -4.52 17.50
N LYS A 314 5.09 -5.68 18.04
CA LYS A 314 4.25 -6.88 18.05
C LYS A 314 3.18 -6.75 19.14
N ALA A 315 2.02 -7.35 18.92
CA ALA A 315 1.01 -7.47 19.94
C ALA A 315 0.53 -8.93 20.03
N SER A 316 0.20 -9.36 21.25
CA SER A 316 -0.23 -10.74 21.50
C SER A 316 -1.75 -10.86 21.51
N HIS A 317 -2.28 -11.75 20.68
CA HIS A 317 -3.73 -11.98 20.62
C HIS A 317 -4.26 -12.46 21.99
N PRO A 318 -5.36 -11.91 22.55
CA PRO A 318 -5.85 -12.28 23.89
C PRO A 318 -6.16 -13.75 24.05
N THR A 319 -6.75 -14.38 23.04
CA THR A 319 -7.11 -15.81 23.07
C THR A 319 -5.98 -16.72 22.61
N GLU A 320 -4.94 -16.18 21.99
CA GLU A 320 -3.77 -16.92 21.51
C GLU A 320 -2.48 -16.17 21.89
N PRO A 321 -2.12 -16.11 23.19
CA PRO A 321 -1.02 -15.26 23.68
C PRO A 321 0.35 -15.63 23.12
N THR A 322 0.48 -16.82 22.53
CA THR A 322 1.67 -17.30 21.82
C THR A 322 1.80 -16.69 20.42
N TRP A 323 0.73 -16.12 19.86
CA TRP A 323 0.76 -15.39 18.59
C TRP A 323 1.29 -13.99 18.84
N ASN A 324 2.59 -13.84 18.63
CA ASN A 324 3.28 -12.56 18.72
C ASN A 324 3.38 -11.96 17.32
N THR A 325 2.30 -11.30 16.88
CA THR A 325 2.12 -10.88 15.48
C THR A 325 2.30 -9.38 15.33
N TYR A 326 2.82 -8.96 14.18
CA TYR A 326 2.84 -7.55 13.79
C TYR A 326 1.50 -7.19 13.17
N PHE A 327 1.15 -5.91 13.19
CA PHE A 327 -0.10 -5.45 12.61
C PHE A 327 0.19 -4.31 11.63
N TYR A 328 -0.70 -4.17 10.66
CA TYR A 328 -0.82 -2.94 9.90
C TYR A 328 -1.61 -1.91 10.70
N ASP A 329 -1.35 -0.63 10.47
CA ASP A 329 -2.05 0.48 11.12
C ASP A 329 -3.42 0.78 10.51
N ARG A 330 -3.74 0.16 9.37
CA ARG A 330 -5.00 0.33 8.65
C ARG A 330 -5.71 -1.01 8.46
N ALA A 331 -7.02 -1.01 8.68
CA ALA A 331 -7.86 -2.18 8.46
C ALA A 331 -8.42 -2.23 7.03
N ASP A 332 -8.66 -1.08 6.38
CA ASP A 332 -9.31 -1.04 5.07
C ASP A 332 -10.57 -1.94 5.06
N ASP A 333 -10.92 -2.51 3.91
CA ASP A 333 -11.96 -3.51 3.78
C ASP A 333 -11.57 -4.89 4.31
N THR A 334 -10.63 -4.96 5.24
CA THR A 334 -10.02 -6.20 5.68
C THR A 334 -10.05 -6.29 7.21
N PRO A 335 -10.40 -7.45 7.82
CA PRO A 335 -10.50 -7.55 9.27
C PRO A 335 -9.13 -7.29 9.91
N LEU A 336 -8.97 -6.24 10.72
CA LEU A 336 -7.71 -5.82 11.37
C LEU A 336 -6.55 -6.82 11.23
N HIS A 337 -5.58 -6.46 10.42
CA HIS A 337 -4.67 -7.46 9.92
C HIS A 337 -3.42 -7.62 10.75
N GLU A 338 -3.42 -8.74 11.46
CA GLU A 338 -2.24 -9.55 11.65
C GLU A 338 -1.46 -9.63 10.33
N TRP A 339 -0.19 -9.27 10.41
CA TRP A 339 0.78 -9.51 9.36
C TRP A 339 0.77 -10.99 9.02
N ASP A 340 0.32 -11.32 7.80
CA ASP A 340 0.42 -12.67 7.25
C ASP A 340 1.88 -12.95 6.91
N GLN A 341 2.64 -13.22 7.98
CA GLN A 341 4.09 -13.41 7.98
C GLN A 341 4.53 -14.32 6.85
N LYS A 342 3.82 -15.44 6.66
CA LYS A 342 4.16 -16.42 5.63
C LYS A 342 4.09 -15.79 4.23
N ILE A 343 2.93 -15.24 3.86
CA ILE A 343 2.72 -14.72 2.51
C ILE A 343 3.67 -13.57 2.23
N THR A 344 3.81 -12.62 3.16
CA THR A 344 4.69 -11.47 2.94
C THR A 344 6.14 -11.91 2.81
N GLN A 345 6.59 -12.87 3.61
CA GLN A 345 7.99 -13.35 3.56
C GLN A 345 8.31 -14.09 2.27
N THR A 346 7.45 -15.01 1.83
CA THR A 346 7.65 -15.73 0.55
C THR A 346 7.75 -14.75 -0.60
N SER A 347 6.98 -13.67 -0.53
CA SER A 347 6.91 -12.65 -1.57
C SER A 347 8.10 -11.69 -1.57
N ILE A 348 8.52 -11.21 -0.39
CA ILE A 348 9.77 -10.44 -0.25
C ILE A 348 10.96 -11.27 -0.70
N GLY A 349 11.02 -12.55 -0.32
CA GLY A 349 12.10 -13.47 -0.72
C GLY A 349 12.14 -13.66 -2.24
N MET A 350 10.99 -13.91 -2.86
CA MET A 350 10.88 -14.06 -4.31
C MET A 350 11.31 -12.78 -5.06
N VAL A 351 10.81 -11.61 -4.65
CA VAL A 351 11.19 -10.32 -5.27
C VAL A 351 12.69 -10.07 -5.10
N SER A 352 13.24 -10.29 -3.90
CA SER A 352 14.68 -10.15 -3.63
C SER A 352 15.53 -11.04 -4.54
N ALA A 353 15.13 -12.30 -4.74
CA ALA A 353 15.82 -13.21 -5.64
C ALA A 353 15.73 -12.79 -7.11
N LEU A 354 14.58 -12.24 -7.53
CA LEU A 354 14.35 -11.78 -8.91
C LEU A 354 15.14 -10.51 -9.24
N ILE A 355 15.37 -9.62 -8.28
CA ILE A 355 16.08 -8.35 -8.51
C ILE A 355 17.55 -8.37 -8.07
N LYS A 356 18.07 -9.45 -7.47
CA LYS A 356 19.42 -9.47 -6.85
C LYS A 356 20.59 -9.02 -7.73
N ASN A 357 20.48 -9.18 -9.05
CA ASN A 357 21.53 -8.75 -9.99
C ASN A 357 21.29 -7.33 -10.52
N ASP A 358 20.04 -6.88 -10.56
CA ASP A 358 19.64 -5.60 -11.14
C ASP A 358 19.57 -4.49 -10.08
N ASP A 359 19.10 -4.82 -8.87
CA ASP A 359 19.06 -3.97 -7.67
C ASP A 359 19.53 -4.74 -6.42
N PRO A 360 20.86 -4.90 -6.24
CA PRO A 360 21.41 -5.62 -5.10
C PRO A 360 21.19 -4.91 -3.75
N MET A 361 20.87 -3.61 -3.76
CA MET A 361 20.60 -2.87 -2.52
C MET A 361 19.21 -3.22 -2.01
N GLU A 362 18.18 -3.13 -2.86
CA GLU A 362 16.81 -3.49 -2.46
C GLU A 362 16.68 -4.99 -2.19
N ALA A 363 17.33 -5.86 -2.98
CA ALA A 363 17.37 -7.28 -2.68
C ALA A 363 18.03 -7.57 -1.33
N GLY A 364 19.15 -6.90 -1.04
CA GLY A 364 19.86 -7.04 0.22
C GLY A 364 19.04 -6.57 1.42
N PHE A 365 18.26 -5.52 1.22
CA PHE A 365 17.31 -5.02 2.22
C PHE A 365 16.16 -5.99 2.46
N GLY A 366 15.58 -6.55 1.40
CA GLY A 366 14.59 -7.62 1.52
C GLY A 366 15.12 -8.81 2.32
N ARG A 367 16.34 -9.27 2.04
CA ARG A 367 16.97 -10.34 2.85
C ARG A 367 17.18 -9.93 4.31
N TRP A 368 17.65 -8.71 4.56
CA TRP A 368 17.81 -8.21 5.93
C TRP A 368 16.49 -8.17 6.70
N ILE A 369 15.37 -7.77 6.06
CA ILE A 369 14.04 -7.83 6.69
C ILE A 369 13.72 -9.26 7.15
N LEU A 370 13.96 -10.23 6.27
CA LEU A 370 13.61 -11.63 6.51
C LEU A 370 14.46 -12.28 7.63
N GLU A 371 15.74 -11.94 7.73
CA GLU A 371 16.69 -12.63 8.61
C GLU A 371 17.11 -11.85 9.85
N ASP A 372 17.28 -10.52 9.75
CA ASP A 372 18.01 -9.73 10.75
C ASP A 372 17.15 -8.63 11.40
N SER A 373 16.03 -8.24 10.76
CA SER A 373 15.16 -7.21 11.32
C SER A 373 14.36 -7.73 12.52
N GLN A 374 13.75 -6.82 13.28
CA GLN A 374 12.76 -7.18 14.31
C GLN A 374 11.58 -7.99 13.75
N PHE A 375 11.30 -7.86 12.45
CA PHE A 375 10.25 -8.57 11.74
C PHE A 375 10.66 -10.00 11.33
N SER A 376 11.93 -10.36 11.48
CA SER A 376 12.40 -11.73 11.19
C SER A 376 11.65 -12.78 12.03
N LEU A 377 11.45 -13.95 11.45
CA LEU A 377 11.09 -15.14 12.21
C LEU A 377 12.37 -15.88 12.60
N SER A 378 12.42 -16.39 13.83
CA SER A 378 13.48 -17.31 14.25
C SER A 378 13.43 -18.55 13.35
N ASP A 379 14.55 -18.82 12.67
CA ASP A 379 14.81 -19.98 11.82
C ASP A 379 13.69 -20.38 10.84
N ASP A 380 13.80 -19.84 9.61
CA ASP A 380 13.44 -20.55 8.37
C ASP A 380 12.06 -21.25 8.43
N TYR A 381 10.99 -20.49 8.67
CA TYR A 381 9.61 -21.02 8.74
C TYR A 381 9.23 -21.83 7.48
N ILE A 382 9.76 -21.46 6.30
CA ILE A 382 9.65 -22.23 5.05
C ILE A 382 10.33 -23.62 5.12
N GLN A 383 11.29 -23.82 6.03
CA GLN A 383 12.01 -25.09 6.23
C GLN A 383 11.41 -26.01 7.27
N ASN A 384 10.76 -25.46 8.30
CA ASN A 384 10.41 -26.24 9.49
C ASN A 384 8.95 -26.69 9.55
N ASP A 385 8.03 -26.03 8.84
CA ASP A 385 6.57 -26.27 9.01
C ASP A 385 5.82 -26.65 7.73
N GLU A 386 6.50 -26.81 6.59
CA GLU A 386 5.84 -27.02 5.30
C GLU A 386 6.36 -28.24 4.55
N ASP A 387 5.42 -29.06 4.04
CA ASP A 387 5.72 -30.17 3.14
C ASP A 387 6.55 -29.64 1.94
N PRO A 388 7.78 -30.15 1.70
CA PRO A 388 8.64 -29.73 0.60
C PRO A 388 7.96 -29.72 -0.77
N ARG A 389 6.90 -30.52 -0.96
CA ARG A 389 6.10 -30.64 -2.17
C ARG A 389 5.25 -29.41 -2.52
N LEU A 390 5.06 -28.47 -1.59
CA LEU A 390 4.15 -27.35 -1.84
C LEU A 390 4.87 -26.11 -2.37
N TYR A 391 6.06 -25.78 -1.83
CA TYR A 391 6.63 -24.45 -2.05
C TYR A 391 8.15 -24.41 -2.24
N TRP A 392 8.88 -25.50 -1.98
CA TRP A 392 10.35 -25.47 -2.05
C TRP A 392 10.86 -25.23 -3.46
N LEU A 393 10.25 -25.86 -4.48
CA LEU A 393 10.68 -25.66 -5.87
C LEU A 393 10.74 -24.18 -6.23
N VAL A 394 9.65 -23.45 -6.00
CA VAL A 394 9.54 -22.04 -6.37
C VAL A 394 10.39 -21.14 -5.48
N TYR A 395 10.17 -21.16 -4.16
CA TYR A 395 10.70 -20.12 -3.27
C TYR A 395 12.10 -20.44 -2.75
N LYS A 396 12.52 -21.70 -2.79
CA LYS A 396 13.81 -22.15 -2.26
C LYS A 396 14.80 -22.42 -3.37
N PHE A 397 14.38 -23.06 -4.46
CA PHE A 397 15.29 -23.48 -5.53
C PHE A 397 15.32 -22.51 -6.71
N LEU A 398 14.17 -22.13 -7.28
CA LEU A 398 14.12 -21.22 -8.44
C LEU A 398 14.35 -19.76 -8.02
N PHE A 399 13.68 -19.30 -6.97
CA PHE A 399 13.73 -17.92 -6.48
C PHE A 399 14.26 -17.85 -5.03
N GLY A 400 15.25 -18.67 -4.73
CA GLY A 400 15.98 -18.59 -3.47
C GLY A 400 16.86 -17.34 -3.38
N TYR A 401 16.93 -16.74 -2.19
CA TYR A 401 17.62 -15.47 -1.93
C TYR A 401 18.86 -15.61 -1.02
N ARG A 402 19.29 -16.83 -0.66
CA ARG A 402 20.41 -17.03 0.28
C ARG A 402 21.77 -16.58 -0.23
N ASP A 403 21.90 -16.32 -1.54
CA ASP A 403 23.09 -15.77 -2.16
C ASP A 403 23.11 -14.23 -2.18
N VAL A 404 22.01 -13.57 -1.80
CA VAL A 404 21.89 -12.12 -1.75
C VAL A 404 22.65 -11.56 -0.54
N VAL A 405 23.50 -10.55 -0.72
CA VAL A 405 24.20 -9.93 0.41
C VAL A 405 23.24 -9.06 1.21
N LYS A 406 23.10 -9.31 2.52
CA LYS A 406 22.23 -8.51 3.42
C LYS A 406 22.63 -7.03 3.47
N LYS A 407 21.62 -6.16 3.57
CA LYS A 407 21.77 -4.70 3.69
C LYS A 407 20.79 -4.17 4.73
N SER A 408 21.28 -3.54 5.79
CA SER A 408 20.42 -2.87 6.77
C SER A 408 19.75 -1.62 6.17
N PRO A 409 18.75 -1.01 6.85
CA PRO A 409 18.21 0.28 6.44
C PRO A 409 19.28 1.34 6.21
N SER A 410 20.31 1.39 7.07
CA SER A 410 21.41 2.33 6.91
C SER A 410 22.27 2.04 5.68
N ASP A 411 22.49 0.77 5.34
CA ASP A 411 23.31 0.37 4.19
C ASP A 411 22.70 0.83 2.85
N ILE A 412 21.37 0.87 2.76
CA ILE A 412 20.65 1.35 1.57
C ILE A 412 20.31 2.84 1.63
N GLY A 413 20.70 3.55 2.70
CA GLY A 413 20.38 4.96 2.89
C GLY A 413 18.88 5.24 3.07
N LEU A 414 18.14 4.30 3.66
CA LEU A 414 16.71 4.41 3.88
C LEU A 414 16.41 5.63 4.77
N LYS A 415 15.38 6.39 4.40
CA LYS A 415 14.93 7.59 5.13
C LYS A 415 13.84 7.25 6.12
N THR A 416 13.57 8.12 7.08
CA THR A 416 12.46 7.91 8.02
C THR A 416 11.09 8.24 7.42
N SER A 417 11.06 8.91 6.27
CA SER A 417 9.83 9.33 5.59
C SER A 417 9.81 8.81 4.16
N TYR A 418 8.67 8.27 3.73
CA TYR A 418 8.50 7.74 2.38
C TYR A 418 7.06 7.92 1.89
N ARG A 419 6.91 8.21 0.60
CA ARG A 419 5.62 8.24 -0.11
C ARG A 419 5.54 7.01 -1.03
N PHE A 420 4.55 6.19 -0.79
CA PHE A 420 4.20 5.00 -1.56
C PHE A 420 3.01 5.29 -2.49
N GLY A 421 2.62 4.27 -3.24
CA GLY A 421 1.54 4.39 -4.21
C GLY A 421 0.21 4.70 -3.53
N LEU A 422 -0.75 5.18 -4.33
CA LEU A 422 -2.08 5.54 -3.84
C LEU A 422 -2.06 6.67 -2.80
N GLY A 423 -0.99 7.46 -2.77
CA GLY A 423 -0.85 8.60 -1.88
C GLY A 423 -0.58 8.23 -0.43
N GLU A 424 -0.13 7.01 -0.15
CA GLU A 424 0.29 6.59 1.18
C GLU A 424 1.59 7.29 1.58
N THR A 425 1.56 8.22 2.52
CA THR A 425 2.78 8.86 3.05
C THR A 425 3.03 8.40 4.47
N ILE A 426 4.15 7.73 4.72
CA ILE A 426 4.52 7.19 6.04
C ILE A 426 5.71 7.98 6.59
N LEU A 427 5.55 8.52 7.79
CA LEU A 427 6.52 9.33 8.50
C LEU A 427 6.91 8.60 9.79
N LYS A 428 8.20 8.31 9.97
CA LYS A 428 8.73 7.67 11.17
C LYS A 428 9.63 8.62 11.95
N SER A 429 9.70 8.40 13.27
CA SER A 429 10.64 9.10 14.13
C SER A 429 12.06 8.53 13.99
N ALA A 430 12.15 7.20 13.88
CA ALA A 430 13.38 6.45 13.73
C ALA A 430 13.13 5.16 12.92
N LEU A 431 14.21 4.60 12.37
CA LEU A 431 14.23 3.27 11.78
C LEU A 431 14.68 2.26 12.86
N GLU A 432 14.21 1.02 12.78
CA GLU A 432 14.61 -0.09 13.65
C GLU A 432 14.27 0.06 15.15
N ASP A 433 13.64 1.16 15.55
CA ASP A 433 13.17 1.38 16.91
C ASP A 433 11.70 0.95 17.07
N THR A 434 11.48 -0.05 17.93
CA THR A 434 10.12 -0.51 18.30
C THR A 434 9.25 0.57 18.96
N GLN A 435 9.89 1.63 19.44
CA GLN A 435 9.29 2.78 20.12
C GLN A 435 9.17 4.00 19.20
N ALA A 436 9.48 3.86 17.91
CA ALA A 436 9.37 4.96 16.97
C ALA A 436 7.91 5.44 16.83
N THR A 437 7.72 6.75 16.65
CA THR A 437 6.45 7.26 16.15
C THR A 437 6.30 6.80 14.71
N LYS A 438 5.11 6.33 14.34
CA LYS A 438 4.68 6.12 12.96
C LYS A 438 3.43 6.95 12.72
N ILE A 439 3.46 7.79 11.70
CA ILE A 439 2.31 8.54 11.18
C ILE A 439 2.09 8.08 9.75
N THR A 440 0.87 7.69 9.42
CA THR A 440 0.46 7.48 8.03
C THR A 440 -0.48 8.59 7.64
N PHE A 441 -0.26 9.21 6.48
CA PHE A 441 -1.09 10.27 5.92
C PHE A 441 -1.56 9.89 4.52
N TRP A 442 -2.88 9.79 4.34
CA TRP A 442 -3.50 9.32 3.11
C TRP A 442 -3.80 10.49 2.17
N THR A 443 -3.13 10.50 1.02
CA THR A 443 -3.18 11.60 0.05
C THR A 443 -3.40 11.11 -1.38
N PRO A 444 -4.42 10.26 -1.62
CA PRO A 444 -4.59 9.57 -2.90
C PRO A 444 -4.81 10.56 -4.04
N THR A 445 -4.06 10.38 -5.13
CA THR A 445 -4.28 11.15 -6.36
C THR A 445 -5.52 10.64 -7.10
N PHE A 446 -5.63 9.31 -7.19
CA PHE A 446 -6.70 8.62 -7.88
C PHE A 446 -7.45 7.69 -6.94
N MET A 447 -8.77 7.64 -7.12
CA MET A 447 -9.62 6.68 -6.43
C MET A 447 -9.69 5.38 -7.24
N MET A 448 -9.52 4.26 -6.56
CA MET A 448 -9.70 2.91 -7.11
C MET A 448 -10.87 2.24 -6.41
N ASN A 449 -11.68 1.46 -7.12
CA ASN A 449 -12.93 0.91 -6.58
C ASN A 449 -12.72 -0.41 -5.78
N HIS A 450 -13.79 -0.84 -5.11
CA HIS A 450 -14.05 -2.09 -4.38
C HIS A 450 -13.77 -2.05 -2.87
N HIS A 451 -12.53 -1.76 -2.47
CA HIS A 451 -12.08 -1.92 -1.09
C HIS A 451 -11.40 -0.67 -0.52
N THR A 452 -11.30 0.41 -1.31
CA THR A 452 -10.76 1.70 -0.87
C THR A 452 -11.79 2.44 -0.01
N HIS A 453 -11.33 3.08 1.06
CA HIS A 453 -12.20 3.87 1.93
C HIS A 453 -12.35 5.33 1.45
N TYR A 454 -13.30 6.02 2.06
CA TYR A 454 -13.56 7.45 1.91
C TYR A 454 -12.80 8.20 2.99
N ASP A 455 -11.48 8.24 2.83
CA ASP A 455 -10.54 8.69 3.85
C ASP A 455 -9.49 9.68 3.30
N ASN A 456 -9.84 10.42 2.25
CA ASN A 456 -8.93 11.39 1.62
C ASN A 456 -8.50 12.45 2.63
N GLY A 457 -7.20 12.52 2.91
CA GLY A 457 -6.63 13.39 3.94
C GLY A 457 -6.68 12.81 5.35
N ALA A 458 -7.02 11.53 5.54
CA ALA A 458 -6.95 10.87 6.84
C ALA A 458 -5.51 10.68 7.30
N PHE A 459 -5.30 10.64 8.61
CA PHE A 459 -4.01 10.28 9.18
C PHE A 459 -4.17 9.32 10.37
N THR A 460 -3.15 8.52 10.66
CA THR A 460 -3.05 7.69 11.88
C THR A 460 -1.79 8.08 12.67
N ILE A 461 -1.77 7.78 13.96
CA ILE A 461 -0.60 8.02 14.83
C ILE A 461 -0.43 6.80 15.74
N PHE A 462 0.76 6.19 15.66
CA PHE A 462 1.23 5.18 16.59
C PHE A 462 2.49 5.68 17.31
N LYS A 463 2.51 5.62 18.65
CA LYS A 463 3.70 5.78 19.51
C LYS A 463 3.40 5.09 20.83
N TYR A 464 4.18 4.06 21.18
CA TYR A 464 3.93 3.20 22.35
C TYR A 464 2.53 2.56 22.40
N GLY A 465 1.85 2.46 21.26
CA GLY A 465 0.44 2.09 21.15
C GLY A 465 -0.26 2.99 20.12
N ASN A 466 -1.45 2.61 19.70
CA ASN A 466 -2.24 3.44 18.78
C ASN A 466 -2.80 4.66 19.52
N LEU A 467 -2.61 5.87 18.97
CA LEU A 467 -3.08 7.13 19.56
C LEU A 467 -4.17 7.80 18.72
N ALA A 468 -4.01 7.77 17.39
CA ALA A 468 -5.00 8.18 16.41
C ALA A 468 -5.22 7.05 15.41
N LEU A 469 -6.46 6.60 15.27
CA LEU A 469 -6.80 5.33 14.59
C LEU A 469 -7.60 5.55 13.30
N ASP A 470 -7.52 4.59 12.39
CA ASP A 470 -8.58 4.34 11.41
C ASP A 470 -9.72 3.58 12.14
N GLY A 471 -10.90 4.19 12.18
CA GLY A 471 -12.02 3.73 12.98
C GLY A 471 -12.82 2.62 12.32
N GLY A 472 -13.37 1.72 13.12
CA GLY A 472 -14.27 0.67 12.63
C GLY A 472 -13.58 -0.44 11.83
N ASN A 473 -14.41 -1.35 11.31
CA ASN A 473 -13.95 -2.52 10.56
C ASN A 473 -15.08 -3.03 9.66
N ASN A 474 -14.82 -3.22 8.36
CA ASN A 474 -15.83 -3.69 7.40
C ASN A 474 -16.15 -5.18 7.60
N LYS A 475 -15.18 -6.00 7.99
CA LYS A 475 -15.30 -7.46 7.93
C LYS A 475 -15.35 -8.10 9.30
N SER A 476 -16.28 -9.03 9.50
CA SER A 476 -16.35 -9.79 10.74
C SER A 476 -15.02 -10.52 10.99
N SER A 477 -14.35 -10.19 12.09
CA SER A 477 -13.22 -10.95 12.63
C SER A 477 -13.64 -11.56 13.97
N HIS A 478 -12.91 -12.56 14.45
CA HIS A 478 -13.26 -13.23 15.71
C HIS A 478 -13.16 -12.30 16.94
N ALA A 479 -12.51 -11.15 16.82
CA ALA A 479 -12.21 -10.24 17.93
C ALA A 479 -12.73 -8.81 17.72
N LEU A 480 -13.34 -8.47 16.57
CA LEU A 480 -13.73 -7.09 16.26
C LEU A 480 -15.15 -6.99 15.71
N PRO A 481 -15.96 -6.05 16.24
CA PRO A 481 -17.27 -5.75 15.70
C PRO A 481 -17.16 -5.20 14.27
N LYS A 482 -18.17 -5.51 13.46
CA LYS A 482 -18.31 -4.96 12.12
C LYS A 482 -19.06 -3.63 12.17
N GLY A 483 -18.54 -2.61 11.49
CA GLY A 483 -19.27 -1.39 11.12
C GLY A 483 -19.76 -1.48 9.68
N ASN A 484 -21.07 -1.27 9.44
CA ASN A 484 -21.64 -1.36 8.09
C ASN A 484 -21.18 -0.27 7.11
N LEU A 485 -20.55 0.77 7.66
CA LEU A 485 -20.18 1.99 6.95
C LEU A 485 -18.73 2.38 7.27
N SER A 486 -17.86 1.44 7.65
CA SER A 486 -16.46 1.74 8.01
C SER A 486 -15.68 2.43 6.88
N GLU A 487 -16.10 2.24 5.63
CA GLU A 487 -15.56 2.98 4.48
C GLU A 487 -15.86 4.48 4.55
N GLN A 488 -16.86 4.94 5.31
CA GLN A 488 -17.34 6.33 5.28
C GLN A 488 -16.45 7.31 6.06
N PRO A 489 -16.42 8.61 5.68
CA PRO A 489 -15.56 9.62 6.31
C PRO A 489 -15.69 9.72 7.83
N VAL A 490 -16.85 9.38 8.39
CA VAL A 490 -17.13 9.43 9.84
C VAL A 490 -16.23 8.50 10.67
N TYR A 491 -15.63 7.49 10.04
CA TYR A 491 -14.70 6.54 10.66
C TYR A 491 -13.23 6.96 10.57
N HIS A 492 -12.95 8.05 9.87
CA HIS A 492 -11.59 8.46 9.54
C HIS A 492 -11.19 9.75 10.25
N ASN A 493 -9.90 9.96 10.44
CA ASN A 493 -9.35 11.22 10.98
C ASN A 493 -9.29 12.29 9.89
N VAL A 494 -10.44 12.67 9.35
CA VAL A 494 -10.59 13.56 8.18
C VAL A 494 -11.22 14.89 8.55
N PHE A 495 -11.24 15.80 7.58
CA PHE A 495 -12.15 16.93 7.61
C PHE A 495 -13.49 16.54 7.00
N ALA A 496 -14.56 16.65 7.78
CA ALA A 496 -15.89 16.21 7.40
C ALA A 496 -16.87 17.39 7.26
N LEU A 497 -17.74 17.28 6.27
CA LEU A 497 -18.77 18.27 5.96
C LEU A 497 -20.12 17.68 6.35
N TYR A 498 -20.86 18.31 7.24
CA TYR A 498 -22.11 17.80 7.77
C TYR A 498 -23.32 18.58 7.24
N ASP A 499 -24.29 17.86 6.68
CA ASP A 499 -25.58 18.38 6.24
C ASP A 499 -26.68 18.01 7.22
N SER A 500 -27.10 18.99 8.03
CA SER A 500 -28.19 18.80 8.99
C SER A 500 -29.54 18.49 8.33
N GLY A 501 -29.73 18.84 7.05
CA GLY A 501 -30.97 18.57 6.32
C GLY A 501 -31.16 17.09 5.99
N ASN A 502 -30.05 16.34 5.85
CA ASN A 502 -30.06 14.94 5.49
C ASN A 502 -29.50 14.02 6.58
N ASN A 503 -29.03 14.57 7.70
CA ASN A 503 -28.45 13.82 8.82
C ASN A 503 -27.21 13.00 8.43
N LEU A 504 -26.43 13.50 7.49
CA LEU A 504 -25.28 12.80 6.92
C LEU A 504 -24.04 13.68 6.97
N LEU A 505 -22.92 13.08 7.36
CA LEU A 505 -21.62 13.60 6.94
C LEU A 505 -21.53 13.29 5.45
N TYR A 506 -21.30 14.31 4.64
CA TYR A 506 -21.22 14.16 3.19
C TYR A 506 -20.20 13.10 2.84
N GLU A 507 -20.68 12.12 2.10
CA GLU A 507 -19.87 11.12 1.45
C GLU A 507 -19.08 11.80 0.32
N TYR A 508 -17.85 11.34 0.07
CA TYR A 508 -17.12 11.76 -1.12
C TYR A 508 -17.95 11.36 -2.34
N ASN A 509 -18.18 12.31 -3.25
CA ASN A 509 -19.00 12.03 -4.41
C ASN A 509 -18.13 11.32 -5.45
N MET A 510 -18.37 10.02 -5.51
CA MET A 510 -17.61 9.06 -6.30
C MET A 510 -18.42 8.60 -7.51
N ASN A 511 -18.77 9.52 -8.41
CA ASN A 511 -19.16 9.14 -9.78
C ASN A 511 -17.94 8.54 -10.53
N LEU A 512 -17.36 7.47 -9.98
CA LEU A 512 -16.26 6.72 -10.56
C LEU A 512 -16.78 6.03 -11.79
N ASN A 513 -16.04 6.18 -12.88
CA ASN A 513 -16.26 5.32 -14.01
C ASN A 513 -15.53 4.01 -13.73
N VAL A 514 -16.24 3.06 -13.15
CA VAL A 514 -15.70 1.71 -12.87
C VAL A 514 -15.35 0.94 -14.14
N ALA A 515 -15.83 1.41 -15.31
CA ALA A 515 -15.44 0.89 -16.60
C ALA A 515 -14.10 1.48 -17.11
N ALA A 516 -13.53 2.48 -16.43
CA ALA A 516 -12.20 3.02 -16.71
C ALA A 516 -11.12 2.11 -16.12
N ASP A 517 -10.98 0.90 -16.65
CA ASP A 517 -10.14 -0.15 -16.06
C ASP A 517 -8.82 -0.40 -16.80
N TYR A 518 -8.31 0.63 -17.45
CA TYR A 518 -7.00 0.68 -18.08
C TYR A 518 -6.39 2.09 -17.92
N TRP A 519 -5.06 2.20 -17.99
CA TRP A 519 -4.36 3.42 -17.56
C TRP A 519 -4.68 4.67 -18.39
N ASN A 520 -4.78 4.56 -19.72
CA ASN A 520 -4.98 5.71 -20.60
C ASN A 520 -6.45 6.13 -20.76
N HIS A 521 -7.35 5.55 -19.96
CA HIS A 521 -8.74 6.00 -19.92
C HIS A 521 -8.79 7.47 -19.46
N PRO A 522 -9.55 8.36 -20.11
CA PRO A 522 -9.62 9.79 -19.73
C PRO A 522 -9.95 10.03 -18.26
N ASP A 523 -10.74 9.14 -17.65
CA ASP A 523 -11.10 9.22 -16.23
C ASP A 523 -9.94 8.94 -15.27
N ASN A 524 -8.91 8.21 -15.71
CA ASN A 524 -7.67 7.94 -14.96
C ASN A 524 -6.57 8.97 -15.25
N GLN A 525 -6.90 10.06 -15.94
CA GLN A 525 -5.98 11.18 -16.19
C GLN A 525 -6.19 12.31 -15.18
N ILE A 526 -5.18 13.18 -15.02
CA ILE A 526 -5.33 14.42 -14.26
C ILE A 526 -6.49 15.23 -14.84
N GLY A 527 -7.47 15.51 -13.98
CA GLY A 527 -8.68 16.22 -14.38
C GLY A 527 -9.86 15.31 -14.73
N GLY A 528 -9.64 14.01 -14.90
CA GLY A 528 -10.66 12.98 -15.12
C GLY A 528 -11.57 12.72 -13.91
N ALA A 529 -12.56 11.83 -14.08
CA ALA A 529 -13.51 11.48 -13.03
C ALA A 529 -12.82 10.87 -11.80
N ASN A 530 -11.86 9.96 -11.98
CA ASN A 530 -11.19 9.24 -10.90
C ASN A 530 -10.05 10.04 -10.22
N HIS A 531 -9.65 11.19 -10.78
CA HIS A 531 -8.70 12.12 -10.13
C HIS A 531 -9.38 12.87 -8.97
N ILE A 532 -9.03 12.54 -7.73
CA ILE A 532 -9.75 12.98 -6.50
C ILE A 532 -8.96 13.93 -5.59
N GLY A 533 -7.64 14.01 -5.75
CA GLY A 533 -6.80 14.95 -5.03
C GLY A 533 -5.41 15.10 -5.64
N THR A 534 -4.65 16.05 -5.13
CA THR A 534 -3.30 16.38 -5.59
C THR A 534 -2.44 16.72 -4.38
N VAL A 535 -1.23 16.17 -4.30
CA VAL A 535 -0.21 16.73 -3.40
C VAL A 535 0.44 17.92 -4.07
N GLU A 536 0.16 19.10 -3.55
CA GLU A 536 0.60 20.40 -4.08
C GLU A 536 2.03 20.71 -3.64
N SER A 537 2.44 20.19 -2.48
CA SER A 537 3.80 20.33 -1.95
C SER A 537 4.15 19.17 -1.02
N ILE A 538 5.42 18.75 -1.07
CA ILE A 538 5.99 17.76 -0.18
C ILE A 538 7.45 18.10 0.10
N LYS A 539 7.86 18.00 1.37
CA LYS A 539 9.26 18.13 1.77
C LYS A 539 9.56 17.28 2.98
N PHE A 540 10.61 16.47 2.88
CA PHE A 540 11.14 15.68 3.99
C PHE A 540 12.52 16.21 4.36
N GLU A 541 12.69 16.62 5.61
CA GLU A 541 13.95 17.05 6.20
C GLU A 541 14.28 16.09 7.35
N GLU A 542 15.16 15.13 7.06
CA GLU A 542 15.47 13.99 7.93
C GLU A 542 15.82 14.44 9.36
N GLY A 543 15.09 13.91 10.34
CA GLY A 543 15.32 14.23 11.75
C GLY A 543 14.90 15.65 12.17
N VAL A 544 14.27 16.44 11.30
CA VAL A 544 13.83 17.81 11.61
C VAL A 544 12.33 17.97 11.40
N PHE A 545 11.85 17.83 10.17
CA PHE A 545 10.42 17.90 9.87
C PHE A 545 10.04 17.20 8.57
N ASP A 546 8.75 16.84 8.45
CA ASP A 546 8.14 16.41 7.20
C ASP A 546 6.87 17.21 6.96
N TYR A 547 6.72 17.71 5.73
CA TYR A 547 5.60 18.53 5.30
C TYR A 547 4.91 17.90 4.08
N VAL A 548 3.58 17.86 4.13
CA VAL A 548 2.74 17.44 2.99
C VAL A 548 1.53 18.38 2.90
N ASP A 549 1.30 18.96 1.72
CA ASP A 549 0.13 19.77 1.37
C ASP A 549 -0.74 19.01 0.38
N TYR A 550 -1.94 18.62 0.79
CA TYR A 550 -2.84 17.80 0.00
C TYR A 550 -4.16 18.52 -0.27
N ASN A 551 -4.43 18.78 -1.54
CA ASN A 551 -5.67 19.38 -2.02
C ASN A 551 -6.61 18.28 -2.53
N TYR A 552 -7.70 18.05 -1.82
CA TYR A 552 -8.68 17.00 -2.14
C TYR A 552 -10.06 17.57 -2.41
N THR A 553 -10.13 18.83 -2.85
CA THR A 553 -11.36 19.49 -3.32
C THR A 553 -12.13 18.63 -4.33
N ARG A 554 -11.40 17.91 -5.17
CA ARG A 554 -11.96 17.02 -6.20
C ARG A 554 -12.66 15.78 -5.64
N SER A 555 -12.48 15.45 -4.36
CA SER A 555 -13.21 14.36 -3.70
C SER A 555 -14.68 14.69 -3.43
N PHE A 556 -15.06 15.98 -3.49
CA PHE A 556 -16.43 16.45 -3.24
C PHE A 556 -17.24 16.74 -4.53
N LYS A 557 -16.78 16.25 -5.70
CA LYS A 557 -17.34 16.52 -7.04
C LYS A 557 -18.79 16.09 -7.20
N GLY A 558 -19.72 17.02 -7.45
CA GLY A 558 -21.10 16.69 -7.88
C GLY A 558 -22.18 17.19 -6.94
N ASN A 559 -21.76 17.68 -5.78
CA ASN A 559 -22.61 18.30 -4.77
C ASN A 559 -22.55 19.83 -4.82
N GLY A 560 -21.48 20.40 -5.40
CA GLY A 560 -21.35 21.85 -5.60
C GLY A 560 -21.26 22.66 -4.31
N TYR A 561 -20.77 22.06 -3.22
CA TYR A 561 -20.67 22.68 -1.88
C TYR A 561 -19.28 23.19 -1.52
N VAL A 562 -18.23 22.82 -2.26
CA VAL A 562 -16.84 23.10 -1.91
C VAL A 562 -16.16 23.86 -3.06
N ASN A 563 -15.58 25.02 -2.76
CA ASN A 563 -14.70 25.76 -3.65
C ASN A 563 -13.24 25.31 -3.46
N HIS A 564 -12.84 25.09 -2.20
CA HIS A 564 -11.50 24.66 -1.83
C HIS A 564 -11.54 23.87 -0.52
N ILE A 565 -10.77 22.80 -0.45
CA ILE A 565 -10.42 22.10 0.78
C ILE A 565 -9.05 21.44 0.60
N ALA A 566 -8.15 21.77 1.51
CA ALA A 566 -6.81 21.21 1.57
C ALA A 566 -6.39 20.95 3.01
N ARG A 567 -5.57 19.92 3.20
CA ARG A 567 -4.96 19.55 4.47
C ARG A 567 -3.45 19.61 4.35
N LYS A 568 -2.85 20.35 5.25
CA LYS A 568 -1.41 20.49 5.43
C LYS A 568 -1.01 19.78 6.71
N LEU A 569 -0.13 18.80 6.60
CA LEU A 569 0.41 18.05 7.71
C LEU A 569 1.89 18.37 7.85
N LEU A 570 2.29 18.82 9.04
CA LEU A 570 3.69 19.11 9.39
C LEU A 570 4.08 18.31 10.64
N TYR A 571 4.91 17.31 10.47
CA TYR A 571 5.47 16.52 11.55
C TYR A 571 6.85 17.07 11.92
N ILE A 572 7.07 17.46 13.18
CA ILE A 572 8.31 18.08 13.66
C ILE A 572 8.92 17.16 14.72
N ARG A 573 10.21 16.88 14.59
CA ARG A 573 10.94 16.00 15.49
C ARG A 573 12.40 16.46 15.65
N ASP A 574 13.07 16.02 16.70
CA ASP A 574 14.51 16.28 16.89
C ASP A 574 15.16 15.12 17.63
N PRO A 575 15.63 14.09 16.92
CA PRO A 575 16.27 12.92 17.54
C PRO A 575 17.49 13.25 18.41
N ALA A 576 18.07 14.46 18.28
CA ALA A 576 19.18 14.91 19.12
C ALA A 576 18.73 15.57 20.44
N ALA A 577 17.43 15.84 20.61
CA ALA A 577 16.90 16.44 21.83
C ALA A 577 16.93 15.44 23.01
N PRO A 578 17.32 15.88 24.24
CA PRO A 578 17.38 14.98 25.40
C PRO A 578 16.07 14.29 25.75
N ASN A 579 14.94 14.96 25.51
CA ASN A 579 13.59 14.46 25.76
C ASN A 579 12.86 14.14 24.45
N TYR A 580 13.60 13.72 23.42
CA TYR A 580 13.06 13.48 22.08
C TYR A 580 11.75 12.69 22.08
N ASN A 581 11.67 11.62 22.88
CA ASN A 581 10.49 10.74 22.95
C ASN A 581 9.21 11.43 23.42
N ASP A 582 9.29 12.64 24.00
CA ASP A 582 8.14 13.46 24.41
C ASP A 582 8.05 14.79 23.66
N GLU A 583 8.97 15.06 22.72
CA GLU A 583 9.07 16.31 21.97
C GLU A 583 8.88 16.10 20.45
N GLU A 584 7.90 15.27 20.12
CA GLU A 584 7.43 15.02 18.75
C GLU A 584 6.08 15.73 18.57
N TYR A 585 5.94 16.47 17.46
CA TYR A 585 4.77 17.32 17.23
C TYR A 585 4.17 17.09 15.85
N LEU A 586 2.85 16.93 15.79
CA LEU A 586 2.10 16.94 14.55
C LEU A 586 1.23 18.18 14.48
N VAL A 587 1.48 19.04 13.50
CA VAL A 587 0.63 20.20 13.21
C VAL A 587 -0.26 19.85 12.03
N VAL A 588 -1.57 19.90 12.23
CA VAL A 588 -2.57 19.67 11.17
C VAL A 588 -3.31 20.96 10.93
N PHE A 589 -3.23 21.42 9.68
CA PHE A 589 -3.89 22.64 9.23
C PHE A 589 -4.82 22.33 8.06
N ASP A 590 -6.11 22.63 8.21
CA ASP A 590 -7.10 22.54 7.14
C ASP A 590 -7.55 23.94 6.71
N ASP A 591 -7.52 24.20 5.40
CA ASP A 591 -8.04 25.42 4.79
C ASP A 591 -9.28 25.08 3.95
N VAL A 592 -10.40 25.74 4.26
CA VAL A 592 -11.72 25.32 3.78
C VAL A 592 -12.54 26.50 3.29
N ASN A 593 -12.91 26.47 2.03
CA ASN A 593 -13.82 27.41 1.39
C ASN A 593 -15.01 26.65 0.79
N LEU A 594 -16.19 26.87 1.34
CA LEU A 594 -17.43 26.27 0.87
C LEU A 594 -18.17 27.22 -0.07
N SER A 595 -18.80 26.68 -1.11
CA SER A 595 -19.81 27.39 -1.90
C SER A 595 -21.19 27.36 -1.25
N ASN A 596 -21.47 26.37 -0.38
CA ASN A 596 -22.68 26.31 0.44
C ASN A 596 -22.32 26.47 1.93
N THR A 597 -22.57 27.66 2.46
CA THR A 597 -22.22 28.02 3.85
C THR A 597 -23.16 27.46 4.90
N ASN A 598 -24.25 26.79 4.53
CA ASN A 598 -25.13 26.08 5.47
C ASN A 598 -24.55 24.74 5.94
N ILE A 599 -23.50 24.26 5.27
CA ILE A 599 -22.86 23.00 5.60
C ILE A 599 -21.95 23.20 6.80
N ILE A 600 -22.14 22.35 7.80
CA ILE A 600 -21.42 22.41 9.07
C ILE A 600 -20.04 21.77 8.87
N LYS A 601 -19.00 22.45 9.36
CA LYS A 601 -17.60 22.02 9.27
C LYS A 601 -17.19 21.28 10.53
N ARG A 602 -16.70 20.04 10.41
CA ARG A 602 -16.21 19.23 11.54
C ARG A 602 -14.84 18.62 11.24
N TRP A 603 -13.89 18.78 12.16
CA TRP A 603 -12.60 18.07 12.13
C TRP A 603 -12.69 16.84 13.04
N LEU A 604 -12.28 15.66 12.56
CA LEU A 604 -12.48 14.39 13.26
C LEU A 604 -11.16 13.76 13.76
N LEU A 605 -11.23 13.10 14.92
CA LEU A 605 -10.14 12.28 15.47
C LEU A 605 -10.68 11.08 16.26
N HIS A 606 -10.27 9.87 15.88
CA HIS A 606 -10.61 8.60 16.52
C HIS A 606 -9.48 8.13 17.44
N THR A 607 -9.88 7.64 18.61
CA THR A 607 -8.96 7.29 19.70
C THR A 607 -9.43 6.00 20.40
N PRO A 608 -8.50 5.21 20.96
CA PRO A 608 -8.85 3.97 21.66
C PRO A 608 -9.46 4.23 23.04
N THR A 609 -9.05 5.31 23.72
CA THR A 609 -9.53 5.68 25.05
C THR A 609 -10.24 7.03 25.03
N GLN A 610 -11.06 7.28 26.05
CA GLN A 610 -11.76 8.54 26.21
C GLN A 610 -10.79 9.73 26.28
N LEU A 611 -11.16 10.86 25.68
CA LEU A 611 -10.37 12.08 25.76
C LEU A 611 -10.69 12.87 27.03
N ASP A 612 -9.66 13.24 27.77
CA ASP A 612 -9.73 14.20 28.87
C ASP A 612 -9.65 15.63 28.32
N LEU A 613 -10.47 16.53 28.85
CA LEU A 613 -10.40 17.97 28.57
C LEU A 613 -9.67 18.66 29.73
N ILE A 614 -8.40 19.00 29.53
CA ILE A 614 -7.45 19.38 30.59
C ILE A 614 -7.74 20.77 31.16
N ASP A 615 -8.11 21.71 30.30
CA ASP A 615 -8.39 23.11 30.64
C ASP A 615 -9.88 23.47 30.52
N GLY A 616 -10.75 22.49 30.70
CA GLY A 616 -12.20 22.64 30.60
C GLY A 616 -12.97 21.50 31.28
N SER A 617 -14.21 21.28 30.88
CA SER A 617 -15.02 20.15 31.38
C SER A 617 -16.03 19.69 30.34
N TRP A 618 -16.20 18.38 30.23
CA TRP A 618 -17.22 17.77 29.38
C TRP A 618 -18.62 17.88 30.00
N SER A 619 -19.61 18.18 29.17
CA SER A 619 -21.02 18.12 29.51
C SER A 619 -21.66 16.90 28.84
N ALA A 620 -22.05 15.91 29.64
CA ALA A 620 -22.72 14.71 29.13
C ALA A 620 -24.12 15.03 28.60
N GLN A 621 -24.38 14.65 27.35
CA GLN A 621 -25.68 14.79 26.69
C GLN A 621 -26.51 13.49 26.74
N GLY A 622 -25.90 12.39 27.19
CA GLY A 622 -26.49 11.05 27.18
C GLY A 622 -26.13 10.28 25.90
N GLY A 623 -26.34 8.96 25.91
CA GLY A 623 -26.12 8.11 24.73
C GLY A 623 -24.70 8.16 24.16
N GLY A 624 -23.69 8.12 25.03
CA GLY A 624 -22.28 8.16 24.60
C GLY A 624 -21.89 9.48 23.92
N PHE A 625 -22.57 10.59 24.22
CA PHE A 625 -22.29 11.91 23.64
C PHE A 625 -21.96 12.95 24.72
N TRP A 626 -20.89 13.71 24.49
CA TRP A 626 -20.44 14.80 25.34
C TRP A 626 -20.13 16.04 24.50
N THR A 627 -20.35 17.22 25.08
CA THR A 627 -20.00 18.49 24.45
C THR A 627 -19.23 19.41 25.39
N ALA A 628 -18.45 20.32 24.82
CA ALA A 628 -17.84 21.43 25.54
C ALA A 628 -17.72 22.66 24.61
N THR A 629 -18.00 23.84 25.13
CA THR A 629 -17.85 25.13 24.43
C THR A 629 -16.67 25.95 24.95
N SER A 630 -15.86 25.36 25.83
CA SER A 630 -14.66 25.94 26.43
C SER A 630 -13.63 24.85 26.68
N GLY A 631 -12.37 25.23 26.89
CA GLY A 631 -11.24 24.32 26.90
C GLY A 631 -10.68 24.10 25.50
N SER A 632 -9.37 23.91 25.42
CA SER A 632 -8.60 23.86 24.18
C SER A 632 -7.50 22.81 24.18
N VAL A 633 -7.22 22.21 25.34
CA VAL A 633 -6.20 21.17 25.52
C VAL A 633 -6.89 19.87 25.88
N LEU A 634 -6.77 18.88 25.01
CA LEU A 634 -7.26 17.53 25.24
C LEU A 634 -6.10 16.56 25.45
N SER A 635 -6.35 15.45 26.12
CA SER A 635 -5.37 14.37 26.22
C SER A 635 -6.03 12.99 26.11
N THR A 636 -5.32 12.03 25.55
CA THR A 636 -5.71 10.62 25.51
C THR A 636 -4.47 9.74 25.68
N VAL A 637 -4.66 8.46 25.98
CA VAL A 637 -3.58 7.48 26.18
C VAL A 637 -3.81 6.22 25.37
N ALA A 638 -2.75 5.46 25.18
CA ALA A 638 -2.83 4.07 24.76
C ALA A 638 -2.36 3.23 25.95
N ASP A 639 -3.29 2.71 26.75
CA ASP A 639 -3.01 2.06 28.04
C ASP A 639 -3.35 0.55 28.06
N TYR A 640 -3.50 -0.05 26.88
CA TYR A 640 -3.75 -1.48 26.75
C TYR A 640 -2.49 -2.30 27.02
N ARG A 641 -2.50 -3.08 28.11
CA ARG A 641 -1.39 -3.95 28.54
C ARG A 641 -0.07 -3.20 28.67
N GLU A 642 0.92 -3.48 27.81
CA GLU A 642 2.24 -2.88 27.81
C GLU A 642 2.32 -1.57 27.01
N TRP A 643 1.19 -1.09 26.49
CA TRP A 643 1.10 0.19 25.82
C TRP A 643 1.10 1.32 26.83
N HIS A 644 1.73 2.42 26.46
CA HIS A 644 1.90 3.58 27.32
C HIS A 644 2.06 4.86 26.49
N GLY A 645 1.36 4.94 25.36
CA GLY A 645 1.38 6.13 24.51
C GLY A 645 0.60 7.27 25.13
N LYS A 646 1.03 8.51 24.88
CA LYS A 646 0.33 9.73 25.26
C LYS A 646 0.18 10.66 24.06
N LEU A 647 -1.00 11.22 23.92
CA LEU A 647 -1.29 12.28 22.95
C LEU A 647 -1.92 13.47 23.69
N PHE A 648 -1.33 14.65 23.55
CA PHE A 648 -2.01 15.92 23.82
C PHE A 648 -2.45 16.56 22.51
N ILE A 649 -3.60 17.22 22.51
CA ILE A 649 -4.15 17.95 21.35
C ILE A 649 -4.47 19.38 21.79
N LYS A 650 -3.91 20.37 21.11
CA LYS A 650 -4.23 21.79 21.27
C LYS A 650 -5.04 22.28 20.07
N VAL A 651 -6.23 22.81 20.33
CA VAL A 651 -7.04 23.51 19.32
C VAL A 651 -6.65 24.98 19.28
N LEU A 652 -6.18 25.46 18.12
CA LEU A 652 -5.76 26.86 17.89
C LEU A 652 -6.68 27.62 16.92
N ALA A 653 -7.34 26.90 16.00
CA ALA A 653 -8.38 27.44 15.13
C ALA A 653 -9.47 26.38 14.89
N PRO A 654 -10.74 26.78 14.72
CA PRO A 654 -11.22 28.16 14.64
C PRO A 654 -11.23 28.88 16.00
N ASN A 655 -11.48 30.20 16.01
CA ASN A 655 -11.50 31.00 17.26
C ASN A 655 -12.72 30.70 18.16
N ALA A 656 -13.79 30.17 17.58
CA ALA A 656 -14.98 29.71 18.29
C ALA A 656 -15.38 28.34 17.75
N TYR A 657 -15.51 27.36 18.65
CA TYR A 657 -15.86 25.99 18.31
C TYR A 657 -16.71 25.34 19.40
N GLU A 658 -17.36 24.24 19.03
CA GLU A 658 -17.89 23.25 19.95
C GLU A 658 -17.05 21.98 19.83
N LEU A 659 -16.52 21.50 20.96
CA LEU A 659 -15.95 20.16 21.05
C LEU A 659 -17.09 19.17 21.27
N ARG A 660 -17.08 18.09 20.50
CA ARG A 660 -18.07 17.01 20.53
C ARG A 660 -17.29 15.71 20.68
N MET A 661 -17.61 14.91 21.68
CA MET A 661 -17.03 13.57 21.81
C MET A 661 -18.14 12.54 21.74
N ARG A 662 -17.94 11.52 20.93
CA ARG A 662 -18.83 10.35 20.84
C ARG A 662 -18.05 9.09 21.17
N GLY A 663 -18.69 8.13 21.82
CA GLY A 663 -18.05 6.85 22.14
C GLY A 663 -18.52 6.25 23.46
N GLY A 664 -17.76 5.27 23.93
CA GLY A 664 -18.08 4.51 25.13
C GLY A 664 -19.01 3.33 24.85
N ASP A 665 -19.35 2.59 25.90
CA ASP A 665 -20.02 1.29 25.78
C ASP A 665 -21.37 1.39 25.05
N GLY A 666 -21.49 0.66 23.94
CA GLY A 666 -22.68 0.68 23.07
C GLY A 666 -22.70 1.81 22.04
N PHE A 667 -21.68 2.68 21.99
CA PHE A 667 -21.59 3.83 21.08
C PHE A 667 -20.26 3.91 20.34
N TRP A 668 -19.59 2.77 20.17
CA TRP A 668 -18.26 2.68 19.56
C TRP A 668 -18.27 3.13 18.09
N PHE A 669 -19.31 2.72 17.36
CA PHE A 669 -19.51 3.06 15.95
C PHE A 669 -20.86 3.70 15.75
N THR A 670 -20.87 5.04 15.73
CA THR A 670 -22.08 5.81 15.45
C THR A 670 -21.88 6.72 14.26
N ASP A 671 -22.98 7.03 13.58
CA ASP A 671 -23.01 8.11 12.59
C ASP A 671 -22.77 9.50 13.24
N ALA A 672 -22.95 10.55 12.45
CA ALA A 672 -22.77 11.93 12.86
C ALA A 672 -23.67 12.36 14.04
N GLU A 673 -24.84 11.73 14.16
CA GLU A 673 -25.88 12.08 15.13
C GLU A 673 -26.08 11.04 16.24
N GLY A 674 -25.31 9.96 16.23
CA GLY A 674 -25.28 8.99 17.31
C GLY A 674 -26.10 7.73 17.04
N ASN A 675 -26.59 7.53 15.81
CA ASN A 675 -27.25 6.27 15.46
C ASN A 675 -26.21 5.15 15.37
N ASP A 676 -26.53 4.02 15.97
CA ASP A 676 -25.68 2.83 15.98
C ASP A 676 -25.47 2.29 14.56
N LEU A 677 -24.21 2.12 14.18
CA LEU A 677 -23.77 1.55 12.90
C LEU A 677 -23.16 0.15 13.06
N THR A 678 -23.16 -0.39 14.28
CA THR A 678 -22.60 -1.70 14.60
C THR A 678 -23.49 -2.83 14.06
N ASN A 679 -22.84 -3.90 13.60
CA ASN A 679 -23.48 -5.17 13.30
C ASN A 679 -22.67 -6.29 13.96
N ARG A 680 -23.05 -6.66 15.19
CA ARG A 680 -22.58 -7.82 15.98
C ARG A 680 -21.14 -7.74 16.53
N GLY A 681 -20.94 -8.44 17.65
CA GLY A 681 -19.65 -8.80 18.26
C GLY A 681 -19.44 -8.21 19.66
N PRO A 682 -18.76 -8.90 20.58
CA PRO A 682 -18.22 -8.24 21.78
C PRO A 682 -17.12 -7.24 21.35
N PHE A 683 -17.08 -6.09 22.01
CA PHE A 683 -15.98 -5.12 21.86
C PHE A 683 -15.31 -4.96 23.21
N ASP A 684 -14.08 -5.46 23.30
CA ASP A 684 -13.23 -5.36 24.47
C ASP A 684 -12.14 -4.29 24.25
N ASP A 685 -11.28 -4.12 25.26
CA ASP A 685 -10.20 -3.14 25.20
C ASP A 685 -9.17 -3.47 24.11
N TRP A 686 -9.05 -4.75 23.72
CA TRP A 686 -8.26 -5.14 22.56
C TRP A 686 -8.86 -4.54 21.28
N GLY A 687 -10.15 -4.74 21.05
CA GLY A 687 -10.81 -4.15 19.90
C GLY A 687 -10.74 -2.62 19.89
N ALA A 688 -10.97 -1.99 21.03
CA ALA A 688 -10.85 -0.54 21.18
C ALA A 688 -9.47 -0.01 20.77
N SER A 689 -8.42 -0.74 21.14
CA SER A 689 -7.02 -0.41 20.84
C SER A 689 -6.67 -0.42 19.35
N TRP A 690 -7.56 -0.96 18.51
CA TRP A 690 -7.29 -1.25 17.10
C TRP A 690 -8.24 -0.56 16.13
N VAL A 691 -9.51 -0.42 16.50
CA VAL A 691 -10.55 0.17 15.63
C VAL A 691 -11.28 1.35 16.27
N GLY A 692 -10.79 1.82 17.41
CA GLY A 692 -11.26 3.02 18.09
C GLY A 692 -12.54 2.82 18.90
N LYS A 693 -12.63 3.52 20.04
CA LYS A 693 -13.81 3.52 20.93
C LYS A 693 -14.46 4.89 21.05
N TYR A 694 -13.69 5.96 20.78
CA TYR A 694 -14.13 7.33 20.90
C TYR A 694 -13.72 8.16 19.67
N ARG A 695 -14.58 9.10 19.28
CA ARG A 695 -14.35 10.10 18.25
C ARG A 695 -14.53 11.50 18.82
N LEU A 696 -13.52 12.34 18.64
CA LEU A 696 -13.59 13.79 18.83
C LEU A 696 -14.03 14.46 17.51
N GLU A 697 -14.92 15.45 17.61
CA GLU A 697 -15.28 16.36 16.54
C GLU A 697 -15.04 17.80 17.03
N ILE A 698 -14.27 18.59 16.28
CA ILE A 698 -14.15 20.03 16.47
C ILE A 698 -15.08 20.68 15.46
N GLN A 699 -16.18 21.28 15.92
CA GLN A 699 -17.17 21.92 15.06
C GLN A 699 -16.96 23.42 15.02
N ASP A 700 -16.90 24.00 13.81
CA ASP A 700 -16.80 25.45 13.62
C ASP A 700 -18.07 26.16 14.11
N GLN A 701 -17.90 27.16 14.98
CA GLN A 701 -18.99 28.01 15.49
C GLN A 701 -18.79 29.49 15.12
N THR A 702 -17.79 29.81 14.28
CA THR A 702 -17.51 31.19 13.86
C THR A 702 -18.47 31.70 12.78
N GLY A 703 -18.99 30.79 11.95
CA GLY A 703 -19.74 31.15 10.75
C GLY A 703 -18.87 31.70 9.61
N ASN A 704 -17.54 31.63 9.73
CA ASN A 704 -16.61 32.13 8.71
C ASN A 704 -16.64 31.27 7.44
N ASN A 705 -16.30 31.89 6.31
CA ASN A 705 -16.03 31.21 5.05
C ASN A 705 -15.14 32.14 4.19
N PRO A 706 -13.88 31.78 3.88
CA PRO A 706 -13.19 30.55 4.27
C PRO A 706 -13.02 30.38 5.79
N SER A 707 -12.85 29.14 6.24
CA SER A 707 -12.55 28.77 7.62
C SER A 707 -11.23 28.02 7.68
N GLN A 708 -10.48 28.25 8.76
CA GLN A 708 -9.25 27.52 9.06
C GLN A 708 -9.40 26.67 10.31
N PHE A 709 -8.82 25.49 10.28
CA PHE A 709 -8.63 24.64 11.45
C PHE A 709 -7.14 24.42 11.64
N LEU A 710 -6.67 24.66 12.86
CA LEU A 710 -5.27 24.50 13.22
C LEU A 710 -5.21 23.75 14.54
N THR A 711 -4.62 22.56 14.51
CA THR A 711 -4.40 21.73 15.69
C THR A 711 -2.92 21.40 15.81
N VAL A 712 -2.43 21.34 17.05
CA VAL A 712 -1.08 20.88 17.37
C VAL A 712 -1.21 19.69 18.30
N MET A 713 -0.64 18.57 17.92
CA MET A 713 -0.58 17.37 18.73
C MET A 713 0.84 17.17 19.24
N GLN A 714 0.98 16.89 20.53
CA GLN A 714 2.25 16.47 21.13
C GLN A 714 2.16 14.98 21.46
N ILE A 715 3.15 14.23 20.99
CA ILE A 715 3.20 12.78 21.02
C ILE A 715 4.31 12.36 21.99
N GLY A 716 4.06 11.38 22.85
CA GLY A 716 5.10 10.83 23.72
C GLY A 716 4.70 9.66 24.61
N ASP A 717 5.44 9.47 25.70
CA ASP A 717 5.23 8.38 26.67
C ASP A 717 4.40 8.88 27.87
N MET A 718 3.30 8.20 28.22
CA MET A 718 2.45 8.61 29.35
C MET A 718 3.17 8.57 30.71
N ASN A 719 4.30 7.87 30.80
CA ASN A 719 5.10 7.79 32.03
C ASN A 719 5.99 9.03 32.22
N THR A 720 6.28 9.79 31.17
CA THR A 720 7.17 10.96 31.21
C THR A 720 6.49 12.25 30.74
N LEU A 721 5.63 12.18 29.73
CA LEU A 721 4.82 13.28 29.20
C LEU A 721 3.56 13.54 30.05
N ASN A 722 3.75 14.25 31.16
CA ASN A 722 2.67 14.55 32.11
C ASN A 722 1.86 15.81 31.77
N THR A 723 2.47 16.77 31.07
CA THR A 723 1.87 18.07 30.74
C THR A 723 2.23 18.47 29.32
N MET A 724 1.27 19.03 28.58
CA MET A 724 1.55 19.60 27.27
C MET A 724 2.50 20.81 27.39
N VAL A 725 3.44 20.93 26.47
CA VAL A 725 4.28 22.13 26.37
C VAL A 725 3.43 23.37 25.99
N PRO A 726 3.90 24.59 26.27
CA PRO A 726 3.22 25.79 25.81
C PRO A 726 3.09 25.80 24.28
N VAL A 727 1.86 26.00 23.79
CA VAL A 727 1.56 26.14 22.36
C VAL A 727 0.65 27.35 22.18
N THR A 728 1.07 28.28 21.33
CA THR A 728 0.34 29.52 21.05
C THR A 728 0.15 29.72 19.55
N ARG A 729 -1.00 30.27 19.17
CA ARG A 729 -1.28 30.71 17.79
C ARG A 729 -0.60 32.05 17.50
N ILE A 730 -0.15 32.22 16.26
CA ILE A 730 0.37 33.47 15.72
C ILE A 730 -0.33 33.74 14.39
N ASP A 731 -1.00 34.88 14.26
CA ASP A 731 -1.61 35.33 13.01
C ASP A 731 -0.80 36.49 12.44
N THR A 732 -0.50 36.45 11.14
CA THR A 732 0.24 37.53 10.48
C THR A 732 -0.02 37.62 8.99
N GLY A 733 -0.67 38.72 8.56
CA GLY A 733 -1.03 38.92 7.16
C GLY A 733 -1.76 37.71 6.60
N ASP A 734 -1.21 37.13 5.53
CA ASP A 734 -1.75 35.95 4.84
C ASP A 734 -1.23 34.62 5.41
N PHE A 735 -0.78 34.62 6.67
CA PHE A 735 -0.29 33.44 7.35
C PHE A 735 -0.96 33.23 8.70
N ILE A 736 -1.20 31.96 8.99
CA ILE A 736 -1.53 31.46 10.32
C ILE A 736 -0.44 30.51 10.76
N GLY A 737 -0.06 30.58 12.02
CA GLY A 737 1.03 29.78 12.55
C GLY A 737 0.91 29.48 14.02
N THR A 738 1.93 28.79 14.51
CA THR A 738 2.04 28.39 15.91
C THR A 738 3.48 28.46 16.39
N LEU A 739 3.65 28.89 17.64
CA LEU A 739 4.88 28.75 18.43
C LEU A 739 4.69 27.60 19.42
N ILE A 740 5.58 26.61 19.37
CA ILE A 740 5.56 25.39 20.16
C ILE A 740 6.82 25.40 21.04
N ASN A 741 6.61 25.24 22.36
CA ASN A 741 7.65 25.18 23.38
C ASN A 741 8.69 26.32 23.32
N GLU A 742 8.32 27.47 22.75
CA GLU A 742 9.22 28.61 22.52
C GLU A 742 10.43 28.35 21.60
N ASP A 743 10.56 27.18 20.97
CA ASP A 743 11.73 26.79 20.15
C ASP A 743 11.37 26.25 18.76
N ARG A 744 10.10 26.17 18.42
CA ARG A 744 9.63 25.74 17.10
C ARG A 744 8.52 26.68 16.64
N ILE A 745 8.63 27.22 15.44
CA ILE A 745 7.59 28.02 14.82
C ILE A 745 7.23 27.46 13.45
N ALA A 746 5.93 27.31 13.22
CA ALA A 746 5.37 26.81 11.96
C ALA A 746 4.36 27.83 11.41
N PHE A 747 4.46 28.16 10.13
CA PHE A 747 3.51 29.03 9.42
C PHE A 747 2.98 28.38 8.16
N PHE A 748 1.68 28.59 7.93
CA PHE A 748 0.94 28.15 6.75
C PHE A 748 0.33 29.35 6.04
N ASN A 749 0.56 29.44 4.74
CA ASN A 749 -0.04 30.46 3.88
C ASN A 749 -1.55 30.17 3.67
N VAL A 750 -2.39 31.22 3.73
CA VAL A 750 -3.84 31.16 3.52
C VAL A 750 -4.36 32.00 2.35
N ALA A 751 -3.49 32.69 1.61
CA ALA A 751 -3.87 33.53 0.46
C ALA A 751 -4.18 32.76 -0.83
N GLY A 752 -3.92 31.44 -0.86
CA GLY A 752 -4.13 30.59 -2.04
C GLY A 752 -3.00 30.64 -3.08
N ASP A 753 -2.24 31.74 -3.13
CA ASP A 753 -1.03 31.88 -3.95
C ASP A 753 0.25 31.81 -3.09
N SER A 754 1.36 31.40 -3.71
CA SER A 754 2.68 31.44 -3.06
C SER A 754 3.07 32.88 -2.70
N SER A 755 3.49 33.10 -1.45
CA SER A 755 3.89 34.44 -0.99
C SER A 755 5.37 34.71 -1.24
N ASN A 756 5.71 35.98 -1.50
CA ASN A 756 7.10 36.44 -1.61
C ASN A 756 7.63 37.02 -0.29
N SER A 757 6.82 37.11 0.76
CA SER A 757 7.26 37.67 2.03
C SER A 757 6.39 37.27 3.21
N ILE A 758 6.97 37.31 4.40
CA ILE A 758 6.26 37.19 5.68
C ILE A 758 6.94 38.09 6.71
N THR A 759 6.14 38.70 7.59
CA THR A 759 6.63 39.45 8.76
C THR A 759 5.98 38.86 9.99
N TYR A 760 6.69 38.68 11.09
CA TYR A 760 6.10 38.18 12.34
C TYR A 760 6.97 38.51 13.54
N SER A 761 6.39 38.43 14.73
CA SER A 761 7.14 38.65 15.97
C SER A 761 6.69 37.70 17.08
N PHE A 762 7.64 37.36 17.95
CA PHE A 762 7.43 36.54 19.13
C PHE A 762 8.63 36.71 20.08
N THR A 763 8.46 36.27 21.33
CA THR A 763 9.52 36.28 22.33
C THR A 763 10.01 34.87 22.58
N SER A 764 11.33 34.67 22.53
CA SER A 764 11.99 33.43 22.98
C SER A 764 13.44 33.74 23.36
N SER A 765 13.99 32.93 24.26
CA SER A 765 15.42 32.90 24.57
C SER A 765 16.12 31.63 24.05
N LYS A 766 15.37 30.69 23.48
CA LYS A 766 15.87 29.42 22.95
C LYS A 766 16.40 29.56 21.53
N ASN A 767 17.11 28.56 21.05
CA ASN A 767 17.32 28.39 19.61
C ASN A 767 16.00 27.95 18.97
N VAL A 768 15.52 28.70 17.98
CA VAL A 768 14.19 28.51 17.38
C VAL A 768 14.33 27.95 15.98
N LYS A 769 13.59 26.87 15.69
CA LYS A 769 13.41 26.28 14.37
C LYS A 769 12.24 26.94 13.66
N HIS A 770 12.50 27.59 12.54
CA HIS A 770 11.50 28.27 11.72
C HIS A 770 11.14 27.44 10.51
N ILE A 771 9.87 27.05 10.39
CA ILE A 771 9.32 26.31 9.25
C ILE A 771 8.19 27.14 8.65
N ILE A 772 8.37 27.62 7.43
CA ILE A 772 7.44 28.55 6.77
C ILE A 772 7.05 27.96 5.43
N THR A 773 5.77 27.67 5.24
CA THR A 773 5.25 26.98 4.04
C THR A 773 4.49 27.93 3.12
N GLY A 774 4.30 27.57 1.86
CA GLY A 774 3.57 28.39 0.88
C GLY A 774 4.31 29.66 0.46
N LEU A 775 5.65 29.61 0.45
CA LEU A 775 6.50 30.65 -0.12
C LEU A 775 6.83 30.34 -1.59
N ALA A 776 7.00 31.37 -2.42
CA ALA A 776 7.40 31.19 -3.80
C ALA A 776 8.86 30.74 -3.91
N GLN A 777 9.17 29.81 -4.82
CA GLN A 777 10.55 29.34 -5.07
C GLN A 777 11.52 30.51 -5.31
N GLY A 778 12.69 30.47 -4.67
CA GLY A 778 13.76 31.46 -4.86
C GLY A 778 14.59 31.73 -3.61
N LEU A 779 15.49 32.70 -3.73
CA LEU A 779 16.31 33.19 -2.62
C LEU A 779 15.53 34.17 -1.74
N TYR A 780 15.72 34.12 -0.43
CA TYR A 780 15.11 35.03 0.55
C TYR A 780 16.15 35.75 1.40
N TYR A 781 15.79 36.96 1.83
CA TYR A 781 16.46 37.70 2.88
C TYR A 781 15.70 37.59 4.19
N VAL A 782 16.39 37.18 5.24
CA VAL A 782 15.87 37.13 6.61
C VAL A 782 16.47 38.30 7.40
N ARG A 783 15.62 39.16 7.93
CA ARG A 783 16.02 40.24 8.85
C ARG A 783 15.41 40.01 10.22
N VAL A 784 16.21 40.19 11.26
CA VAL A 784 15.75 40.11 12.66
C VAL A 784 16.05 41.44 13.35
N ASN A 785 15.01 42.07 13.89
CA ASN A 785 15.09 43.41 14.49
C ASN A 785 15.77 44.43 13.54
N GLY A 786 15.45 44.34 12.25
CA GLY A 786 16.00 45.16 11.17
C GLY A 786 17.36 44.72 10.61
N ASN A 787 18.11 43.85 11.31
CA ASN A 787 19.44 43.40 10.90
C ASN A 787 19.34 42.21 9.94
N LEU A 788 20.06 42.27 8.81
CA LEU A 788 20.14 41.15 7.88
C LEU A 788 20.92 39.99 8.51
N ILE A 789 20.32 38.80 8.53
CA ILE A 789 20.98 37.58 8.96
C ILE A 789 21.77 37.03 7.77
N PRO A 790 23.09 36.80 7.88
CA PRO A 790 23.86 36.14 6.84
C PRO A 790 23.39 34.69 6.68
N GLY A 791 23.05 34.29 5.45
CA GLY A 791 22.61 32.93 5.16
C GLY A 791 22.18 32.74 3.71
N ASN A 792 22.08 31.49 3.29
CA ASN A 792 21.52 31.11 1.99
C ASN A 792 20.11 30.54 2.20
N PHE A 793 19.12 31.42 2.35
CA PHE A 793 17.73 31.05 2.60
C PHE A 793 17.02 30.76 1.28
N MET A 794 17.19 29.54 0.78
CA MET A 794 16.58 29.09 -0.47
C MET A 794 15.26 28.37 -0.18
N VAL A 795 14.25 28.74 -0.95
CA VAL A 795 12.99 28.00 -1.08
C VAL A 795 13.02 27.26 -2.40
N ASP A 796 12.90 25.94 -2.35
CA ASP A 796 12.79 25.07 -3.53
C ASP A 796 11.33 24.97 -4.01
N GLU A 797 11.02 24.00 -4.86
CA GLU A 797 9.67 23.79 -5.41
C GLU A 797 8.63 23.38 -4.36
N SER A 798 9.04 22.91 -3.17
CA SER A 798 8.11 22.65 -2.08
C SER A 798 7.49 23.92 -1.50
N GLY A 799 8.09 25.09 -1.76
CA GLY A 799 7.63 26.33 -1.15
C GLY A 799 7.86 26.41 0.37
N VAL A 800 8.74 25.57 0.93
CA VAL A 800 9.07 25.55 2.36
C VAL A 800 10.45 26.15 2.62
N LEU A 801 10.49 27.17 3.49
CA LEU A 801 11.72 27.70 4.06
C LEU A 801 11.95 27.12 5.47
N TYR A 802 13.15 26.59 5.69
CA TYR A 802 13.63 26.17 7.01
C TYR A 802 14.90 26.94 7.40
N PHE A 803 14.97 27.41 8.63
CA PHE A 803 16.21 27.91 9.24
C PHE A 803 16.12 27.93 10.77
N GLU A 804 17.27 28.07 11.43
CA GLU A 804 17.36 28.23 12.88
C GLU A 804 17.87 29.62 13.26
N HIS A 805 17.37 30.16 14.37
CA HIS A 805 17.82 31.43 14.92
C HIS A 805 17.76 31.45 16.46
N ASN A 806 18.78 32.01 17.10
CA ASN A 806 18.81 32.16 18.55
C ASN A 806 17.93 33.32 19.02
N GLY A 807 16.87 32.99 19.76
CA GLY A 807 15.94 33.93 20.36
C GLY A 807 14.86 34.44 19.40
N GLY A 808 13.87 35.10 19.99
CA GLY A 808 12.78 35.79 19.29
C GLY A 808 13.13 37.23 18.87
N GLY A 809 12.16 37.91 18.28
CA GLY A 809 12.29 39.29 17.77
C GLY A 809 11.29 39.57 16.65
N ASP A 810 11.51 40.67 15.94
CA ASP A 810 10.75 41.02 14.74
C ASP A 810 11.45 40.45 13.50
N PHE A 811 10.82 39.47 12.85
CA PHE A 811 11.31 38.82 11.64
C PHE A 811 10.66 39.45 10.41
N PHE A 812 11.48 39.81 9.43
CA PHE A 812 11.05 40.24 8.09
C PHE A 812 11.75 39.37 7.05
N ILE A 813 10.98 38.55 6.36
CA ILE A 813 11.47 37.60 5.36
C ILE A 813 10.92 38.02 4.01
N THR A 814 11.80 38.27 3.05
CA THR A 814 11.41 38.80 1.73
C THR A 814 12.21 38.12 0.63
N LYS A 815 11.54 37.74 -0.46
CA LYS A 815 12.18 37.19 -1.65
C LYS A 815 13.17 38.20 -2.24
N SER A 816 14.36 37.73 -2.56
CA SER A 816 15.40 38.50 -3.21
C SER A 816 15.24 38.44 -4.73
N ASN A 817 15.58 39.56 -5.39
CA ASN A 817 15.75 39.60 -6.85
C ASN A 817 17.18 39.22 -7.28
N ASP A 818 18.08 39.00 -6.31
CA ASP A 818 19.47 38.67 -6.59
C ASP A 818 19.64 37.20 -6.98
N ALA A 819 20.48 36.95 -7.98
CA ALA A 819 20.75 35.59 -8.48
C ALA A 819 21.71 34.79 -7.58
N VAL A 820 22.40 35.46 -6.64
CA VAL A 820 23.43 34.86 -5.77
C VAL A 820 23.30 35.49 -4.38
N PRO A 821 23.48 34.72 -3.29
CA PRO A 821 23.43 35.26 -1.93
C PRO A 821 24.43 36.41 -1.74
N PRO A 822 24.11 37.43 -0.94
CA PRO A 822 25.07 38.47 -0.59
C PRO A 822 26.26 37.80 0.09
N SER A 823 27.46 38.07 -0.43
CA SER A 823 28.70 37.51 0.10
C SER A 823 28.79 37.79 1.60
N SER A 824 28.91 36.72 2.41
CA SER A 824 29.18 36.85 3.84
C SER A 824 30.41 37.74 4.06
N PRO A 825 30.40 38.67 5.02
CA PRO A 825 31.61 39.33 5.47
C PRO A 825 32.64 38.25 5.82
N ALA A 826 33.90 38.43 5.39
CA ALA A 826 34.97 37.42 5.32
C ALA A 826 35.41 36.76 6.66
N ASN A 827 34.64 36.85 7.74
CA ASN A 827 35.06 36.50 9.10
C ASN A 827 34.18 35.44 9.80
N LEU A 828 33.38 34.63 9.10
CA LEU A 828 32.59 33.56 9.73
C LEU A 828 32.77 32.22 9.01
N ARG A 829 33.33 31.23 9.74
CA ARG A 829 33.41 29.84 9.31
C ARG A 829 32.02 29.19 9.47
N ILE A 830 31.50 28.66 8.37
CA ILE A 830 30.34 27.76 8.37
C ILE A 830 30.91 26.33 8.41
N SER A 831 30.49 25.50 9.36
CA SER A 831 30.77 24.05 9.34
C SER A 831 29.95 23.42 8.22
N ARG A 832 30.61 22.60 7.40
CA ARG A 832 30.00 21.87 6.29
C ARG A 832 28.94 20.89 6.74
#